data_AF-A0A4U5UU89-F1
#
_entry.id   AF-A0A4U5UU89-F1
#
_cell.length_a   1.000
_cell.length_b   1.000
_cell.length_c   1.000
_cell.angle_alpha   90.00
_cell.angle_beta   90.00
_cell.angle_gamma   90.00
#
_symmetry.space_group_name_H-M   'P 1'
#
loop_
_entity.id
_entity.type
_entity.pdbx_description
1 polymer ?
#
loop_
_entity_poly.entity_id
_entity_poly.type
_entity_poly.pdbx_seq_one_letter_code
_entity_poly.pdbx_strand_id
1 'polypeptide(L)'
;MNSDLNEMENWFSGLWHTCLYTEEVGIQCKAYDSVLGLPLELQISRWLVTVSIGTGGLGLTSLAPVSLVAYSTLVDFFDEGWPEVMPRWEYGEAMFSGWFGGLGQLIGGTLLFIAVCMYDFDQRPPSVPNSPQGKLSTREFDRISVHLLHGTLLKLKWNSLSWKKKKRWTGCHLMAKRVPSLTADPTGPWDTALMMTPPRCPLYHKPRDYVEASVCHVKDLENGQMREVDLGSGRALLIKEHGEFSAMGHKCPHYGAPLVKGDIEDFPGLDSLPTFQVRVEKDKVIIRANKQALQSQKRSKPMARCSAVINSSTGFSHVLIIGSGPAGLVCAETLRQEGFTDRIVMCTMDRHPPYDRPKLSKDHDIELLTEKEAVAIDVKTRSVTFEDGLRMEYRKLFIATGSKPKPMTYKGKDVRNVFHLRTPEDANSIARLANNKNAVIVGTSFVGMEVAAALTDKAHSVSVIGVESVPFKQALGEKVGKAIMKANRVKFYMLNEVSEMIGHHGQLKEVVLKSGKVLRADVCVIGAGSIPATGFLKQSGIHMDSKGFITVNKMMQTNADGVFAGGDVVIFPFPPRNNKKVNIPHWQMAHVHGRVAALGMMGRATEIKTVPYFWSAMFGKTIRYAGYGDGFDDVIIQGDLDELRFVAFYTRSEEVVAVASMNYDPIVSRVAEVLGSGKTIKKRDVE
;
A
#
# COMPACT_ATOMS: atom_id res chain seq x y z
N MET A 1 9.79 20.43 37.11
CA MET A 1 8.95 19.46 37.85
C MET A 1 7.63 19.30 37.11
N ASN A 2 7.55 18.29 36.26
CA ASN A 2 6.45 17.36 36.08
C ASN A 2 6.98 16.32 35.09
N SER A 3 7.58 15.29 35.68
CA SER A 3 7.80 13.97 35.08
C SER A 3 6.46 13.39 34.65
N ASP A 4 6.40 12.91 33.41
CA ASP A 4 5.55 11.82 32.88
C ASP A 4 5.28 12.06 31.38
N LEU A 5 6.35 12.13 30.59
CA LEU A 5 6.28 11.76 29.18
C LEU A 5 6.71 10.28 29.14
N ASN A 6 5.75 9.38 28.92
CA ASN A 6 6.02 7.98 28.65
C ASN A 6 6.78 7.88 27.32
N GLU A 7 8.11 7.85 27.39
CA GLU A 7 8.96 7.52 26.27
C GLU A 7 8.74 6.04 25.88
N MET A 8 8.47 5.79 24.60
CA MET A 8 8.44 4.41 24.07
C MET A 8 9.87 3.88 23.98
N GLU A 9 10.35 3.27 25.05
CA GLU A 9 11.61 2.53 25.03
C GLU A 9 11.43 1.19 24.30
N ASN A 10 12.09 1.02 23.16
CA ASN A 10 12.12 -0.25 22.45
C ASN A 10 13.39 -1.03 22.82
N TRP A 11 13.20 -2.19 23.46
CA TRP A 11 14.26 -3.08 23.90
C TRP A 11 14.48 -4.23 22.90
N PHE A 12 15.73 -4.46 22.51
CA PHE A 12 16.14 -5.61 21.71
C PHE A 12 17.28 -6.37 22.39
N SER A 13 17.07 -7.64 22.73
CA SER A 13 18.10 -8.48 23.37
C SER A 13 18.54 -9.60 22.43
N GLY A 14 19.84 -9.68 22.18
CA GLY A 14 20.48 -10.84 21.56
C GLY A 14 20.99 -11.85 22.59
N LEU A 15 21.76 -12.83 22.13
CA LEU A 15 22.30 -13.89 22.99
C LEU A 15 23.30 -13.35 24.02
N TRP A 16 24.03 -12.28 23.70
CA TRP A 16 25.11 -11.67 24.51
C TRP A 16 25.01 -10.15 24.64
N HIS A 17 23.92 -9.53 24.19
CA HIS A 17 23.79 -8.08 24.22
C HIS A 17 22.34 -7.66 24.47
N THR A 18 22.16 -6.48 25.05
CA THR A 18 20.87 -5.81 25.16
C THR A 18 21.00 -4.40 24.60
N CYS A 19 20.12 -4.04 23.67
CA CYS A 19 20.10 -2.76 23.00
C CYS A 19 18.82 -2.00 23.37
N LEU A 20 18.99 -0.76 23.77
CA LEU A 20 17.93 0.22 24.02
C LEU A 20 17.85 1.16 22.83
N TYR A 21 16.65 1.36 22.30
CA TYR A 21 16.38 2.41 21.31
C TYR A 21 15.59 3.55 21.97
N THR A 22 16.15 4.75 21.92
CA THR A 22 15.50 6.00 22.35
C THR A 22 15.48 7.00 21.19
N GLU A 23 14.41 7.79 21.07
CA GLU A 23 14.27 8.78 19.98
C GLU A 23 15.32 9.90 20.05
N GLU A 24 15.83 10.21 21.26
CA GLU A 24 16.81 11.29 21.45
C GLU A 24 18.27 10.84 21.23
N VAL A 25 18.63 9.60 21.61
CA VAL A 25 20.04 9.15 21.70
C VAL A 25 20.40 8.07 20.69
N GLY A 26 19.42 7.50 19.98
CA GLY A 26 19.63 6.39 19.05
C GLY A 26 19.81 5.04 19.76
N ILE A 27 20.46 4.08 19.10
CA ILE A 27 20.66 2.72 19.62
C ILE A 27 21.85 2.70 20.59
N GLN A 28 21.62 2.35 21.85
CA GLN A 28 22.68 2.02 22.80
C GLN A 28 22.66 0.52 23.12
N CYS A 29 23.73 -0.19 22.77
CA CYS A 29 23.88 -1.62 23.05
C CYS A 29 24.88 -1.85 24.18
N LYS A 30 24.45 -2.58 25.21
CA LYS A 30 25.32 -3.17 26.22
C LYS A 30 25.62 -4.61 25.82
N ALA A 31 26.87 -4.88 25.46
CA ALA A 31 27.39 -6.23 25.28
C ALA A 31 27.82 -6.80 26.65
N TYR A 32 27.61 -8.09 26.85
CA TYR A 32 28.03 -8.84 28.04
C TYR A 32 29.12 -9.83 27.63
N ASP A 33 30.17 -9.94 28.44
CA ASP A 33 31.34 -10.78 28.13
C ASP A 33 31.01 -12.30 28.15
N SER A 34 29.92 -12.70 28.79
CA SER A 34 29.42 -14.08 28.79
C SER A 34 27.96 -14.17 29.23
N VAL A 35 27.30 -15.33 29.04
CA VAL A 35 25.95 -15.60 29.57
C VAL A 35 25.91 -15.43 31.10
N LEU A 36 27.00 -15.73 31.80
CA LEU A 36 27.11 -15.57 33.26
C LEU A 36 27.12 -14.10 33.70
N GLY A 37 27.37 -13.17 32.78
CA GLY A 37 27.30 -11.72 33.04
C GLY A 37 25.88 -11.15 32.96
N LEU A 38 24.88 -11.94 32.56
CA LEU A 38 23.48 -11.49 32.46
C LEU A 38 22.76 -11.55 33.82
N PRO A 39 21.67 -10.78 34.02
CA PRO A 39 20.77 -10.93 35.16
C PRO A 39 20.23 -12.36 35.28
N LEU A 40 20.09 -12.89 36.52
CA LEU A 40 19.74 -14.28 36.80
C LEU A 40 18.46 -14.75 36.07
N GLU A 41 17.47 -13.87 35.91
CA GLU A 41 16.22 -14.17 35.21
C GLU A 41 16.40 -14.37 33.70
N LEU A 42 17.35 -13.64 33.09
CA LEU A 42 17.69 -13.78 31.67
C LEU A 42 18.66 -14.93 31.41
N GLN A 43 19.46 -15.34 32.41
CA GLN A 43 20.39 -16.46 32.27
C GLN A 43 19.65 -17.76 31.91
N ILE A 44 18.53 -18.06 32.58
CA ILE A 44 17.76 -19.29 32.34
C ILE A 44 17.21 -19.31 30.91
N SER A 45 16.62 -18.20 30.47
CA SER A 45 16.10 -18.07 29.10
C SER A 45 17.20 -18.27 28.06
N ARG A 46 18.36 -17.64 28.24
CA ARG A 46 19.49 -17.77 27.30
C ARG A 46 20.08 -19.18 27.29
N TRP A 47 20.16 -19.85 28.44
CA TRP A 47 20.51 -21.27 28.51
C TRP A 47 19.54 -22.15 27.73
N LEU A 48 18.22 -21.93 27.88
CA LEU A 48 17.21 -22.67 27.15
C LEU A 48 17.29 -22.42 25.64
N VAL A 49 17.55 -21.18 25.20
CA VAL A 49 17.81 -20.86 23.79
C VAL A 49 19.02 -21.64 23.25
N THR A 50 20.12 -21.69 24.00
CA THR A 50 21.31 -22.46 23.59
C THR A 50 21.01 -23.95 23.48
N VAL A 51 20.28 -24.53 24.43
CA VAL A 51 19.83 -25.94 24.36
C VAL A 51 18.89 -26.16 23.16
N SER A 52 18.01 -25.21 22.86
CA SER A 52 17.09 -25.26 21.73
C SER A 52 17.82 -25.27 20.39
N ILE A 53 18.80 -24.38 20.23
CA ILE A 53 19.64 -24.30 19.03
C ILE A 53 20.48 -25.57 18.90
N GLY A 54 21.05 -26.06 20.01
CA GLY A 54 21.82 -27.31 20.03
C GLY A 54 20.99 -28.52 19.64
N THR A 55 19.77 -28.66 20.17
CA THR A 55 18.85 -29.77 19.84
C THR A 55 18.36 -29.71 18.38
N GLY A 56 18.03 -28.51 17.88
CA GLY A 56 17.71 -28.33 16.45
C GLY A 56 18.89 -28.64 15.53
N GLY A 57 20.10 -28.22 15.91
CA GLY A 57 21.34 -28.52 15.20
C GLY A 57 21.64 -30.03 15.15
N LEU A 58 21.47 -30.74 16.27
CA LEU A 58 21.63 -32.20 16.33
C LEU A 58 20.61 -32.92 15.43
N GLY A 59 19.37 -32.41 15.35
CA GLY A 59 18.35 -32.87 14.40
C GLY A 59 18.78 -32.74 12.94
N LEU A 60 19.40 -31.61 12.57
CA LEU A 60 19.94 -31.43 11.21
C LEU A 60 21.12 -32.37 10.92
N THR A 61 22.03 -32.53 11.88
CA THR A 61 23.19 -33.43 11.73
C THR A 61 22.83 -34.92 11.71
N SER A 62 21.63 -35.30 12.17
CA SER A 62 21.12 -36.66 12.05
C SER A 62 20.32 -36.86 10.75
N LEU A 63 19.52 -35.86 10.35
CA LEU A 63 18.73 -35.93 9.11
C LEU A 63 19.60 -35.95 7.85
N ALA A 64 20.65 -35.14 7.77
CA ALA A 64 21.46 -35.04 6.56
C ALA A 64 22.20 -36.35 6.20
N PRO A 65 22.92 -37.03 7.11
CA PRO A 65 23.57 -38.30 6.81
C PRO A 65 22.56 -39.42 6.54
N VAL A 66 21.46 -39.50 7.30
CA VAL A 66 20.43 -40.53 7.08
C VAL A 66 19.76 -40.34 5.71
N SER A 67 19.52 -39.10 5.29
CA SER A 67 18.97 -38.80 3.97
C SER A 67 19.97 -39.06 2.84
N LEU A 68 21.27 -38.81 3.07
CA LEU A 68 22.34 -39.13 2.12
C LEU A 68 22.48 -40.64 1.93
N VAL A 69 22.51 -41.40 3.03
CA VAL A 69 22.53 -42.86 3.00
C VAL A 69 21.26 -43.41 2.36
N ALA A 70 20.10 -42.80 2.62
CA ALA A 70 18.86 -43.18 1.95
C ALA A 70 18.91 -42.98 0.44
N TYR A 71 19.46 -41.85 0.01
CA TYR A 71 19.64 -41.56 -1.40
C TYR A 71 20.63 -42.51 -2.04
N SER A 72 21.81 -42.75 -1.44
CA SER A 72 22.80 -43.67 -1.99
C SER A 72 22.25 -45.10 -2.03
N THR A 73 21.59 -45.58 -0.98
CA THR A 73 20.95 -46.90 -0.98
C THR A 73 19.86 -47.01 -2.05
N LEU A 74 19.10 -45.96 -2.34
CA LEU A 74 18.11 -45.93 -3.44
C LEU A 74 18.75 -45.96 -4.82
N VAL A 75 19.88 -45.28 -4.99
CA VAL A 75 20.64 -45.29 -6.26
C VAL A 75 21.30 -46.65 -6.47
N ASP A 76 21.90 -47.21 -5.43
CA ASP A 76 22.54 -48.53 -5.44
C ASP A 76 21.52 -49.68 -5.51
N PHE A 77 20.26 -49.45 -5.12
CA PHE A 77 19.15 -50.42 -5.23
C PHE A 77 18.90 -50.87 -6.69
N PHE A 78 19.30 -50.05 -7.67
CA PHE A 78 19.15 -50.32 -9.10
C PHE A 78 20.44 -50.82 -9.78
N ASP A 79 21.51 -51.09 -9.02
CA ASP A 79 22.78 -51.62 -9.54
C ASP A 79 22.89 -53.14 -9.30
N GLU A 80 22.84 -53.95 -10.38
CA GLU A 80 22.78 -55.42 -10.31
C GLU A 80 24.10 -56.09 -9.85
N GLY A 81 25.18 -55.32 -9.66
CA GLY A 81 26.53 -55.82 -9.37
C GLY A 81 26.91 -55.99 -7.88
N TRP A 82 26.05 -55.63 -6.92
CA TRP A 82 26.42 -55.58 -5.50
C TRP A 82 26.14 -56.90 -4.73
N PRO A 83 27.13 -57.47 -4.00
CA PRO A 83 26.95 -58.72 -3.26
C PRO A 83 26.08 -58.56 -2.00
N GLU A 84 25.15 -59.50 -1.77
CA GLU A 84 24.26 -59.53 -0.61
C GLU A 84 24.99 -59.98 0.67
N VAL A 85 25.58 -59.04 1.40
CA VAL A 85 26.27 -59.34 2.67
C VAL A 85 25.36 -59.14 3.91
N MET A 86 24.20 -58.49 3.78
CA MET A 86 23.24 -58.25 4.88
C MET A 86 21.76 -58.22 4.40
N PRO A 87 20.78 -58.63 5.22
CA PRO A 87 19.36 -58.54 4.87
C PRO A 87 18.89 -57.08 4.73
N ARG A 88 18.45 -56.71 3.53
CA ARG A 88 18.11 -55.33 3.13
C ARG A 88 17.02 -54.64 3.97
N TRP A 89 16.22 -55.39 4.74
CA TRP A 89 15.14 -54.85 5.56
C TRP A 89 15.61 -54.20 6.87
N GLU A 90 16.78 -54.59 7.41
CA GLU A 90 17.33 -54.01 8.64
C GLU A 90 17.78 -52.55 8.46
N TYR A 91 18.22 -52.19 7.24
CA TYR A 91 18.55 -50.80 6.88
C TYR A 91 17.31 -49.89 6.91
N GLY A 92 16.18 -50.39 6.41
CA GLY A 92 14.93 -49.63 6.35
C GLY A 92 14.44 -49.21 7.74
N GLU A 93 14.49 -50.11 8.73
CA GLU A 93 14.04 -49.82 10.10
C GLU A 93 14.97 -48.82 10.81
N ALA A 94 16.29 -48.96 10.64
CA ALA A 94 17.27 -48.05 11.22
C ALA A 94 17.17 -46.64 10.61
N MET A 95 17.00 -46.55 9.29
CA MET A 95 16.87 -45.28 8.58
C MET A 95 15.54 -44.58 8.90
N PHE A 96 14.44 -45.33 8.98
CA PHE A 96 13.14 -44.79 9.39
C PHE A 96 13.22 -44.24 10.82
N SER A 97 13.82 -44.99 11.75
CA SER A 97 13.99 -44.56 13.14
C SER A 97 14.90 -43.33 13.26
N GLY A 98 16.00 -43.29 12.50
CA GLY A 98 16.92 -42.16 12.45
C GLY A 98 16.28 -40.90 11.86
N TRP A 99 15.47 -41.04 10.80
CA TRP A 99 14.79 -39.92 10.15
C TRP A 99 13.71 -39.31 11.04
N PHE A 100 12.85 -40.13 11.65
CA PHE A 100 11.83 -39.64 12.59
C PHE A 100 12.44 -39.10 13.89
N GLY A 101 13.54 -39.68 14.36
CA GLY A 101 14.30 -39.16 15.51
C GLY A 101 14.88 -37.77 15.24
N GLY A 102 15.54 -37.59 14.10
CA GLY A 102 16.11 -36.30 13.69
C GLY A 102 15.04 -35.24 13.42
N LEU A 103 13.93 -35.62 12.78
CA LEU A 103 12.78 -34.73 12.57
C LEU A 103 12.13 -34.30 13.90
N GLY A 104 11.97 -35.25 14.83
CA GLY A 104 11.45 -34.96 16.17
C GLY A 104 12.33 -33.99 16.95
N GLN A 105 13.65 -34.13 16.87
CA GLN A 105 14.60 -33.20 17.50
C GLN A 105 14.56 -31.81 16.87
N LEU A 106 14.42 -31.73 15.54
CA LEU A 106 14.31 -30.46 14.83
C LEU A 106 13.02 -29.70 15.21
N ILE A 107 11.88 -30.41 15.20
CA ILE A 107 10.59 -29.82 15.59
C ILE A 107 10.59 -29.44 17.06
N GLY A 108 11.08 -30.32 17.94
CA GLY A 108 11.18 -30.06 19.37
C GLY A 108 12.07 -28.85 19.70
N GLY A 109 13.25 -28.77 19.10
CA GLY A 109 14.15 -27.61 19.24
C GLY A 109 13.55 -26.32 18.66
N THR A 110 12.72 -26.40 17.62
CA THR A 110 12.03 -25.22 17.07
C THR A 110 10.91 -24.74 17.97
N LEU A 111 10.08 -25.66 18.48
CA LEU A 111 8.98 -25.33 19.38
C LEU A 111 9.48 -24.79 20.73
N LEU A 112 10.55 -25.37 21.28
CA LEU A 112 11.18 -24.87 22.50
C LEU A 112 11.73 -23.44 22.28
N PHE A 113 12.32 -23.15 21.12
CA PHE A 113 12.84 -21.82 20.80
C PHE A 113 11.70 -20.80 20.74
N ILE A 114 10.61 -21.13 20.04
CA ILE A 114 9.42 -20.28 19.95
C ILE A 114 8.83 -20.02 21.35
N ALA A 115 8.70 -21.06 22.18
CA ALA A 115 8.17 -20.94 23.53
C ALA A 115 9.02 -20.00 24.41
N VAL A 116 10.34 -20.10 24.34
CA VAL A 116 11.25 -19.23 25.10
C VAL A 116 11.19 -17.78 24.58
N CYS A 117 11.11 -17.58 23.27
CA CYS A 117 10.93 -16.24 22.69
C CYS A 117 9.59 -15.59 23.09
N MET A 118 8.52 -16.37 23.18
CA MET A 118 7.22 -15.88 23.66
C MET A 118 7.26 -15.53 25.15
N TYR A 119 7.93 -16.35 25.97
CA TYR A 119 8.13 -16.06 27.39
C TYR A 119 8.93 -14.76 27.61
N ASP A 120 10.02 -14.56 26.86
CA ASP A 120 10.81 -13.31 26.88
C ASP A 120 10.01 -12.09 26.43
N PHE A 121 9.01 -12.29 25.55
CA PHE A 121 8.12 -11.23 25.11
C PHE A 121 7.13 -10.82 26.21
N ASP A 122 6.58 -11.80 26.94
CA ASP A 122 5.61 -11.57 28.04
C ASP A 122 6.24 -10.95 29.30
N GLN A 123 7.55 -11.14 29.51
CA GLN A 123 8.29 -10.53 30.64
C GLN A 123 8.65 -9.04 30.41
N ARG A 124 8.27 -8.45 29.27
CA ARG A 124 8.50 -7.02 29.01
C ARG A 124 7.57 -6.17 29.87
N PRO A 125 8.05 -5.08 30.51
CA PRO A 125 7.17 -4.19 31.25
C PRO A 125 6.11 -3.59 30.32
N PRO A 126 4.84 -3.51 30.76
CA PRO A 126 3.77 -2.98 29.94
C PRO A 126 4.00 -1.49 29.63
N SER A 127 3.96 -1.13 28.36
CA SER A 127 3.88 0.27 27.95
C SER A 127 2.46 0.81 28.22
N VAL A 128 2.34 1.53 29.34
CA VAL A 128 1.17 2.31 29.81
C VAL A 128 0.04 1.52 30.53
N PRO A 129 -0.42 1.96 31.73
CA PRO A 129 -1.52 1.32 32.45
C PRO A 129 -2.89 1.89 32.02
N ASN A 130 -3.76 1.04 31.45
CA ASN A 130 -5.22 0.99 31.68
C ASN A 130 -5.96 0.21 30.58
N SER A 131 -6.27 -1.07 30.83
CA SER A 131 -7.60 -1.69 30.62
C SER A 131 -7.53 -3.17 31.04
N PRO A 132 -8.63 -3.77 31.55
CA PRO A 132 -8.60 -5.13 32.10
C PRO A 132 -8.60 -6.15 30.96
N GLN A 133 -7.41 -6.54 30.50
CA GLN A 133 -7.26 -7.74 29.68
C GLN A 133 -7.33 -8.96 30.59
N GLY A 134 -8.29 -9.84 30.32
CA GLY A 134 -8.50 -11.07 31.07
C GLY A 134 -7.23 -11.91 31.10
N LYS A 135 -6.73 -12.16 32.32
CA LYS A 135 -5.68 -13.15 32.58
C LYS A 135 -6.21 -14.53 32.19
N LEU A 136 -5.87 -15.03 30.99
CA LEU A 136 -5.83 -16.47 30.79
C LEU A 136 -4.69 -17.00 31.65
N SER A 137 -5.03 -17.83 32.64
CA SER A 137 -4.07 -18.27 33.65
C SER A 137 -3.02 -19.18 33.01
N THR A 138 -1.75 -18.82 33.17
CA THR A 138 -0.54 -19.57 32.82
C THR A 138 -0.41 -20.94 33.50
N ARG A 139 -1.37 -21.33 34.37
CA ARG A 139 -1.36 -22.63 35.06
C ARG A 139 -1.63 -23.84 34.16
N GLU A 140 -2.18 -23.66 32.96
CA GLU A 140 -2.46 -24.79 32.05
C GLU A 140 -1.25 -25.19 31.19
N PHE A 141 -0.33 -24.26 30.89
CA PHE A 141 0.86 -24.54 30.06
C PHE A 141 2.02 -25.18 30.84
N ASP A 142 2.24 -24.80 32.10
CA ASP A 142 3.26 -25.44 32.96
C ASP A 142 2.99 -26.95 33.16
N ARG A 143 1.71 -27.35 33.15
CA ARG A 143 1.31 -28.77 33.23
C ARG A 143 1.73 -29.58 32.00
N ILE A 144 1.72 -28.97 30.80
CA ILE A 144 2.05 -29.63 29.54
C ILE A 144 3.57 -29.82 29.40
N SER A 145 4.35 -28.82 29.79
CA SER A 145 5.82 -28.87 29.71
C SER A 145 6.44 -29.89 30.69
N VAL A 146 5.87 -30.04 31.90
CA VAL A 146 6.36 -31.02 32.88
C VAL A 146 5.99 -32.47 32.50
N HIS A 147 4.86 -32.68 31.80
CA HIS A 147 4.46 -34.02 31.31
C HIS A 147 5.34 -34.51 30.15
N LEU A 148 5.83 -33.61 29.29
CA LEU A 148 6.76 -33.95 28.19
C LEU A 148 8.16 -34.33 28.69
N LEU A 149 8.65 -33.72 29.77
CA LEU A 149 9.93 -34.07 30.40
C LEU A 149 9.88 -35.41 31.17
N HIS A 150 8.76 -35.74 31.84
CA HIS A 150 8.61 -37.02 32.54
C HIS A 150 8.41 -38.23 31.61
N GLY A 151 7.86 -38.03 30.40
CA GLY A 151 7.66 -39.11 29.42
C GLY A 151 8.95 -39.67 28.81
N THR A 152 10.07 -38.95 28.95
CA THR A 152 11.34 -39.29 28.28
C THR A 152 12.29 -40.09 29.19
N LEU A 153 12.09 -40.07 30.51
CA LEU A 153 12.94 -40.79 31.48
C LEU A 153 12.43 -42.20 31.88
N LEU A 154 11.23 -42.59 31.44
CA LEU A 154 10.61 -43.89 31.78
C LEU A 154 10.66 -44.95 30.66
N LYS A 155 11.28 -44.66 29.50
CA LYS A 155 11.40 -45.62 28.38
C LYS A 155 12.73 -46.38 28.30
N LEU A 156 13.63 -46.23 29.27
CA LEU A 156 14.88 -47.00 29.36
C LEU A 156 14.77 -48.33 30.15
N LYS A 157 13.55 -48.77 30.50
CA LYS A 157 13.32 -50.01 31.27
C LYS A 157 12.31 -51.00 30.66
N TRP A 158 12.01 -50.88 29.37
CA TRP A 158 11.04 -51.75 28.69
C TRP A 158 11.60 -52.39 27.42
N ASN A 159 12.79 -52.98 27.54
CA ASN A 159 13.37 -53.90 26.55
C ASN A 159 14.03 -55.07 27.30
N SER A 160 13.21 -55.86 27.97
CA SER A 160 13.55 -57.21 28.46
C SER A 160 12.28 -57.75 29.10
N LEU A 161 11.47 -58.45 28.32
CA LEU A 161 10.69 -59.63 28.70
C LEU A 161 9.49 -59.81 27.75
N SER A 162 9.44 -61.01 27.17
CA SER A 162 8.23 -61.68 26.70
C SER A 162 7.71 -61.32 25.29
N TRP A 163 8.55 -61.58 24.28
CA TRP A 163 8.08 -62.20 23.04
C TRP A 163 7.91 -63.71 23.28
N LYS A 164 6.69 -64.15 23.62
CA LYS A 164 6.20 -65.54 23.46
C LYS A 164 4.73 -65.62 23.87
N LYS A 165 3.82 -65.40 22.91
CA LYS A 165 2.68 -66.31 22.60
C LYS A 165 1.64 -65.65 21.69
N LYS A 166 1.53 -66.26 20.50
CA LYS A 166 0.31 -66.68 19.80
C LYS A 166 -0.65 -65.61 19.22
N LYS A 167 -0.61 -65.56 17.88
CA LYS A 167 -1.70 -65.91 16.93
C LYS A 167 -3.13 -65.49 17.32
N ARG A 168 -3.70 -64.52 16.58
CA ARG A 168 -4.99 -64.69 15.88
C ARG A 168 -5.29 -63.50 14.92
N TRP A 169 -5.16 -63.81 13.63
CA TRP A 169 -6.09 -63.61 12.52
C TRP A 169 -6.90 -62.30 12.30
N THR A 170 -6.96 -61.97 11.00
CA THR A 170 -7.87 -61.06 10.22
C THR A 170 -7.68 -59.55 10.40
N GLY A 171 -7.49 -58.72 9.37
CA GLY A 171 -7.46 -58.89 7.92
C GLY A 171 -7.86 -57.56 7.27
N CYS A 172 -7.09 -57.04 6.30
CA CYS A 172 -7.59 -56.24 5.16
C CYS A 172 -6.44 -55.90 4.20
N HIS A 173 -6.55 -56.39 2.96
CA HIS A 173 -5.67 -56.10 1.83
C HIS A 173 -6.32 -55.09 0.89
N LEU A 174 -5.47 -54.28 0.27
CA LEU A 174 -5.75 -53.44 -0.90
C LEU A 174 -6.23 -54.28 -2.11
N MET A 175 -7.08 -53.69 -2.94
CA MET A 175 -7.25 -54.05 -4.35
C MET A 175 -7.49 -52.77 -5.18
N ALA A 176 -6.49 -52.39 -5.96
CA ALA A 176 -6.65 -51.58 -7.16
C ALA A 176 -7.09 -52.51 -8.30
N LYS A 177 -8.03 -52.08 -9.15
CA LYS A 177 -8.40 -52.80 -10.38
C LYS A 177 -8.36 -51.90 -11.61
N ARG A 178 -7.82 -52.53 -12.66
CA ARG A 178 -7.53 -52.08 -14.03
C ARG A 178 -8.76 -51.66 -14.84
N VAL A 179 -8.48 -50.77 -15.79
CA VAL A 179 -9.22 -50.49 -17.03
C VAL A 179 -9.19 -51.70 -17.97
N PRO A 180 -10.27 -51.94 -18.73
CA PRO A 180 -10.13 -52.47 -20.09
C PRO A 180 -10.80 -51.58 -21.15
N SER A 181 -10.10 -51.47 -22.28
CA SER A 181 -10.53 -50.95 -23.58
C SER A 181 -11.62 -51.80 -24.22
N LEU A 182 -12.57 -51.18 -24.94
CA LEU A 182 -13.28 -51.76 -26.09
C LEU A 182 -13.91 -50.65 -26.96
N THR A 183 -14.06 -50.99 -28.22
CA THR A 183 -14.11 -50.16 -29.43
C THR A 183 -15.52 -49.93 -29.99
N ALA A 184 -15.65 -48.82 -30.74
CA ALA A 184 -16.42 -48.59 -31.98
C ALA A 184 -17.98 -48.51 -31.98
N ASP A 185 -18.41 -47.32 -32.44
CA ASP A 185 -19.34 -46.98 -33.55
C ASP A 185 -20.77 -46.43 -33.26
N PRO A 186 -21.24 -45.41 -34.02
CA PRO A 186 -22.41 -44.59 -33.73
C PRO A 186 -23.61 -44.89 -34.66
N THR A 187 -24.84 -44.95 -34.14
CA THR A 187 -26.10 -44.71 -34.88
C THR A 187 -27.23 -44.39 -33.88
N GLY A 188 -28.05 -43.35 -34.14
CA GLY A 188 -29.13 -42.83 -33.25
C GLY A 188 -30.42 -43.69 -33.23
N PRO A 189 -31.65 -43.17 -32.97
CA PRO A 189 -32.11 -41.83 -32.55
C PRO A 189 -33.11 -41.80 -31.33
N TRP A 190 -33.41 -40.57 -30.89
CA TRP A 190 -34.56 -40.01 -30.12
C TRP A 190 -35.62 -40.93 -29.44
N ASP A 191 -35.83 -40.79 -28.12
CA ASP A 191 -37.05 -40.15 -27.57
C ASP A 191 -37.13 -40.10 -26.02
N THR A 192 -37.74 -39.00 -25.56
CA THR A 192 -38.34 -38.60 -24.26
C THR A 192 -38.36 -39.57 -23.06
N ALA A 193 -37.96 -39.08 -21.87
CA ALA A 193 -38.80 -39.04 -20.66
C ALA A 193 -38.09 -38.59 -19.35
N LEU A 194 -38.78 -37.72 -18.61
CA LEU A 194 -38.74 -37.48 -17.16
C LEU A 194 -37.52 -36.80 -16.50
N MET A 195 -37.70 -35.50 -16.27
CA MET A 195 -37.10 -34.75 -15.16
C MET A 195 -37.40 -35.42 -13.81
N MET A 196 -36.36 -35.86 -13.11
CA MET A 196 -36.39 -36.05 -11.66
C MET A 196 -35.41 -35.08 -11.01
N THR A 197 -35.97 -34.11 -10.28
CA THR A 197 -35.24 -33.19 -9.40
C THR A 197 -34.59 -33.94 -8.24
N PRO A 198 -33.31 -33.68 -7.90
CA PRO A 198 -32.70 -34.27 -6.71
C PRO A 198 -33.27 -33.66 -5.42
N PRO A 199 -33.32 -34.40 -4.30
CA PRO A 199 -33.94 -33.96 -3.06
C PRO A 199 -33.13 -32.81 -2.42
N ARG A 200 -33.85 -31.78 -1.95
CA ARG A 200 -33.28 -30.66 -1.20
C ARG A 200 -32.76 -31.16 0.15
N CYS A 201 -31.45 -31.07 0.37
CA CYS A 201 -30.89 -31.09 1.72
C CYS A 201 -31.50 -29.95 2.56
N PRO A 202 -31.87 -30.19 3.83
CA PRO A 202 -32.33 -29.12 4.71
C PRO A 202 -31.17 -28.13 4.94
N LEU A 203 -31.43 -26.87 4.59
CA LEU A 203 -30.55 -25.73 4.84
C LEU A 203 -30.24 -25.64 6.34
N TYR A 204 -29.04 -26.04 6.72
CA TYR A 204 -28.45 -25.73 8.02
C TYR A 204 -28.49 -24.19 8.17
N HIS A 205 -29.35 -23.69 9.05
CA HIS A 205 -29.40 -22.27 9.40
C HIS A 205 -28.09 -21.91 10.12
N LYS A 206 -27.18 -21.23 9.42
CA LYS A 206 -26.05 -20.54 10.08
C LYS A 206 -26.63 -19.57 11.13
N PRO A 207 -26.07 -19.50 12.36
CA PRO A 207 -26.47 -18.50 13.33
C PRO A 207 -26.33 -17.09 12.71
N ARG A 208 -27.29 -16.20 12.97
CA ARG A 208 -27.37 -14.89 12.30
C ARG A 208 -26.04 -14.14 12.40
N ASP A 209 -25.34 -14.01 11.27
CA ASP A 209 -24.08 -13.25 11.11
C ASP A 209 -24.23 -11.73 11.29
N TYR A 210 -25.40 -11.28 11.77
CA TYR A 210 -25.78 -9.89 11.91
C TYR A 210 -26.10 -9.56 13.36
N VAL A 211 -25.73 -8.35 13.77
CA VAL A 211 -26.19 -7.72 15.01
C VAL A 211 -27.17 -6.62 14.67
N GLU A 212 -28.12 -6.42 15.56
CA GLU A 212 -29.06 -5.31 15.48
C GLU A 212 -29.12 -4.65 16.85
N ALA A 213 -28.88 -3.34 16.91
CA ALA A 213 -28.88 -2.60 18.17
C ALA A 213 -29.54 -1.23 17.98
N SER A 214 -30.34 -0.85 18.96
CA SER A 214 -30.82 0.53 19.13
C SER A 214 -29.69 1.35 19.72
N VAL A 215 -29.18 2.34 18.98
CA VAL A 215 -27.94 3.05 19.34
C VAL A 215 -28.16 4.42 19.96
N CYS A 216 -29.23 5.14 19.60
CA CYS A 216 -29.61 6.42 20.19
C CYS A 216 -31.05 6.81 19.80
N HIS A 217 -31.58 7.88 20.40
CA HIS A 217 -32.77 8.55 19.91
C HIS A 217 -32.45 9.52 18.76
N VAL A 218 -33.45 9.83 17.92
CA VAL A 218 -33.32 10.75 16.78
C VAL A 218 -32.84 12.16 17.19
N LYS A 219 -33.21 12.58 18.41
CA LYS A 219 -32.86 13.88 18.99
C LYS A 219 -31.46 13.92 19.58
N ASP A 220 -30.83 12.77 19.79
CA ASP A 220 -29.53 12.70 20.46
C ASP A 220 -28.36 13.08 19.53
N LEU A 221 -28.61 13.18 18.22
CA LEU A 221 -27.61 13.54 17.22
C LEU A 221 -28.16 14.69 16.37
N GLU A 222 -27.42 15.79 16.30
CA GLU A 222 -27.78 16.94 15.47
C GLU A 222 -27.34 16.74 14.02
N ASN A 223 -27.91 17.52 13.11
CA ASN A 223 -27.53 17.45 11.70
C ASN A 223 -26.09 17.93 11.50
N GLY A 224 -25.28 17.16 10.76
CA GLY A 224 -23.85 17.38 10.56
C GLY A 224 -22.96 16.79 11.65
N GLN A 225 -23.52 16.04 12.61
CA GLN A 225 -22.75 15.35 13.64
C GLN A 225 -22.52 13.87 13.30
N MET A 226 -21.44 13.34 13.85
CA MET A 226 -21.10 11.92 13.82
C MET A 226 -20.76 11.42 15.23
N ARG A 227 -21.05 10.15 15.50
CA ARG A 227 -20.85 9.50 16.80
C ARG A 227 -20.41 8.06 16.61
N GLU A 228 -19.39 7.65 17.36
CA GLU A 228 -19.02 6.23 17.46
C GLU A 228 -20.01 5.51 18.39
N VAL A 229 -20.56 4.39 17.92
CA VAL A 229 -21.57 3.58 18.64
C VAL A 229 -21.12 2.13 18.75
N ASP A 230 -21.36 1.52 19.90
CA ASP A 230 -21.05 0.11 20.17
C ASP A 230 -22.26 -0.77 19.85
N LEU A 231 -22.05 -1.81 19.05
CA LEU A 231 -23.06 -2.80 18.67
C LEU A 231 -22.83 -4.14 19.38
N GLY A 232 -21.96 -4.18 20.39
CA GLY A 232 -21.59 -5.36 21.20
C GLY A 232 -20.61 -6.32 20.52
N SER A 233 -20.71 -6.49 19.19
CA SER A 233 -19.76 -7.29 18.38
C SER A 233 -18.69 -6.44 17.68
N GLY A 234 -18.69 -5.13 17.91
CA GLY A 234 -17.80 -4.15 17.30
C GLY A 234 -18.46 -2.78 17.21
N ARG A 235 -17.70 -1.81 16.69
CA ARG A 235 -18.08 -0.39 16.68
C ARG A 235 -18.39 0.10 15.26
N ALA A 236 -19.30 1.05 15.17
CA ALA A 236 -19.68 1.74 13.94
C ALA A 236 -19.67 3.25 14.17
N LEU A 237 -19.47 4.02 13.09
CA LEU A 237 -19.68 5.46 13.07
C LEU A 237 -21.09 5.73 12.55
N LEU A 238 -21.92 6.34 13.38
CA LEU A 238 -23.25 6.85 13.03
C LEU A 238 -23.10 8.32 12.61
N ILE A 239 -23.65 8.70 11.47
CA ILE A 239 -23.63 10.08 10.95
C ILE A 239 -25.07 10.50 10.70
N LYS A 240 -25.40 11.75 11.03
CA LYS A 240 -26.68 12.36 10.66
C LYS A 240 -26.44 13.55 9.75
N GLU A 241 -26.95 13.49 8.54
CA GLU A 241 -26.74 14.51 7.51
C GLU A 241 -28.02 14.69 6.68
N HIS A 242 -28.36 15.94 6.37
CA HIS A 242 -29.64 16.34 5.79
C HIS A 242 -30.88 15.70 6.42
N GLY A 243 -30.85 15.42 7.73
CA GLY A 243 -31.93 14.77 8.47
C GLY A 243 -31.97 13.25 8.34
N GLU A 244 -31.11 12.65 7.51
CA GLU A 244 -30.99 11.21 7.31
C GLU A 244 -29.85 10.63 8.18
N PHE A 245 -30.00 9.37 8.59
CA PHE A 245 -28.97 8.66 9.33
C PHE A 245 -28.26 7.63 8.45
N SER A 246 -26.94 7.62 8.50
CA SER A 246 -26.09 6.62 7.86
C SER A 246 -25.13 6.01 8.89
N ALA A 247 -24.71 4.77 8.66
CA ALA A 247 -23.76 4.09 9.53
C ALA A 247 -22.67 3.39 8.72
N MET A 248 -21.43 3.49 9.19
CA MET A 248 -20.27 2.92 8.52
C MET A 248 -19.17 2.46 9.49
N GLY A 249 -18.09 1.89 8.97
CA GLY A 249 -16.89 1.59 9.75
C GLY A 249 -16.38 2.84 10.49
N HIS A 250 -15.84 2.65 11.69
CA HIS A 250 -15.43 3.74 12.58
C HIS A 250 -13.95 4.11 12.47
N LYS A 251 -13.17 3.33 11.71
CA LYS A 251 -11.74 3.55 11.49
C LYS A 251 -11.44 3.72 10.01
N CYS A 252 -10.46 4.57 9.73
CA CYS A 252 -9.84 4.68 8.42
C CYS A 252 -9.24 3.31 8.05
N PRO A 253 -9.63 2.69 6.92
CA PRO A 253 -9.11 1.39 6.50
C PRO A 253 -7.60 1.41 6.20
N HIS A 254 -7.07 2.61 5.99
CA HIS A 254 -5.69 2.88 5.61
C HIS A 254 -4.77 2.99 6.83
N TYR A 255 -4.96 4.01 7.67
CA TYR A 255 -4.10 4.27 8.84
C TYR A 255 -4.69 3.77 10.17
N GLY A 256 -5.90 3.21 10.17
CA GLY A 256 -6.60 2.81 11.40
C GLY A 256 -7.07 4.00 12.26
N ALA A 257 -6.92 5.23 11.76
CA ALA A 257 -7.28 6.45 12.47
C ALA A 257 -8.80 6.50 12.77
N PRO A 258 -9.22 7.01 13.93
CA PRO A 258 -10.63 7.09 14.30
C PRO A 258 -11.35 8.13 13.45
N LEU A 259 -12.34 7.70 12.68
CA LEU A 259 -13.08 8.59 11.77
C LEU A 259 -13.97 9.60 12.50
N VAL A 260 -14.36 9.31 13.74
CA VAL A 260 -15.08 10.28 14.59
C VAL A 260 -14.29 11.56 14.87
N LYS A 261 -12.96 11.54 14.66
CA LYS A 261 -12.09 12.72 14.75
C LYS A 261 -11.75 13.34 13.40
N GLY A 262 -12.20 12.72 12.30
CA GLY A 262 -11.88 13.14 10.94
C GLY A 262 -12.97 14.01 10.33
N ASP A 263 -12.75 14.40 9.08
CA ASP A 263 -13.74 15.10 8.28
C ASP A 263 -14.27 14.16 7.19
N ILE A 264 -15.51 14.37 6.75
CA ILE A 264 -16.08 13.63 5.62
C ILE A 264 -15.50 14.23 4.34
N GLU A 265 -14.35 13.72 3.91
CA GLU A 265 -13.72 14.09 2.65
C GLU A 265 -14.09 13.06 1.57
N ASP A 266 -14.62 13.50 0.43
CA ASP A 266 -14.92 12.60 -0.69
C ASP A 266 -13.60 12.18 -1.35
N PHE A 267 -13.07 11.04 -0.94
CA PHE A 267 -11.83 10.50 -1.51
C PHE A 267 -11.77 8.98 -1.43
N PRO A 268 -11.28 8.28 -2.48
CA PRO A 268 -11.12 6.84 -2.41
C PRO A 268 -10.03 6.49 -1.40
N GLY A 269 -10.45 6.02 -0.22
CA GLY A 269 -9.63 5.09 0.55
C GLY A 269 -9.33 3.86 -0.31
N LEU A 270 -8.13 3.29 -0.18
CA LEU A 270 -7.75 2.06 -0.90
C LEU A 270 -8.78 0.94 -0.68
N ASP A 271 -9.25 0.83 0.57
CA ASP A 271 -10.36 -0.02 0.93
C ASP A 271 -11.59 0.86 1.23
N SER A 272 -12.77 0.41 0.79
CA SER A 272 -14.02 1.09 1.14
C SER A 272 -14.39 0.84 2.60
N LEU A 273 -15.11 1.79 3.21
CA LEU A 273 -15.71 1.56 4.52
C LEU A 273 -16.88 0.57 4.40
N PRO A 274 -17.04 -0.37 5.35
CA PRO A 274 -18.28 -1.12 5.44
C PRO A 274 -19.41 -0.15 5.77
N THR A 275 -20.50 -0.21 5.00
CA THR A 275 -21.74 0.51 5.30
C THR A 275 -22.74 -0.44 5.96
N PHE A 276 -23.47 0.08 6.93
CA PHE A 276 -24.45 -0.67 7.72
C PHE A 276 -25.86 -0.11 7.49
N GLN A 277 -26.85 -0.98 7.61
CA GLN A 277 -28.24 -0.56 7.41
C GLN A 277 -28.71 0.21 8.64
N VAL A 278 -29.29 1.39 8.43
CA VAL A 278 -29.90 2.20 9.48
C VAL A 278 -31.39 2.29 9.24
N ARG A 279 -32.18 2.18 10.31
CA ARG A 279 -33.62 2.44 10.29
C ARG A 279 -34.05 3.18 11.54
N VAL A 280 -35.09 3.99 11.42
CA VAL A 280 -35.68 4.73 12.54
C VAL A 280 -37.03 4.11 12.87
N GLU A 281 -37.18 3.63 14.11
CA GLU A 281 -38.44 3.09 14.62
C GLU A 281 -38.79 3.76 15.93
N LYS A 282 -39.98 4.38 16.02
CA LYS A 282 -40.50 4.99 17.27
C LYS A 282 -39.46 5.87 17.97
N ASP A 283 -38.88 6.81 17.23
CA ASP A 283 -37.81 7.74 17.65
C ASP A 283 -36.47 7.11 18.03
N LYS A 284 -36.25 5.82 17.77
CA LYS A 284 -34.97 5.13 18.01
C LYS A 284 -34.26 4.85 16.69
N VAL A 285 -32.97 5.16 16.65
CA VAL A 285 -32.08 4.82 15.54
C VAL A 285 -31.54 3.42 15.77
N ILE A 286 -31.81 2.51 14.85
CA ILE A 286 -31.43 1.10 14.91
C ILE A 286 -30.44 0.83 13.79
N ILE A 287 -29.29 0.25 14.13
CA ILE A 287 -28.28 -0.20 13.17
C ILE A 287 -28.32 -1.72 13.06
N ARG A 288 -28.36 -2.22 11.83
CA ARG A 288 -28.15 -3.64 11.51
C ARG A 288 -26.83 -3.80 10.75
N ALA A 289 -25.91 -4.56 11.33
CA ALA A 289 -24.55 -4.70 10.84
C ALA A 289 -24.09 -6.16 10.81
N ASN A 290 -23.27 -6.54 9.84
CA ASN A 290 -22.63 -7.85 9.81
C ASN A 290 -21.45 -7.89 10.79
N LYS A 291 -21.36 -8.95 11.62
CA LYS A 291 -20.32 -9.09 12.66
C LYS A 291 -18.89 -9.06 12.09
N GLN A 292 -18.66 -9.74 10.97
CA GLN A 292 -17.34 -9.76 10.33
C GLN A 292 -16.96 -8.39 9.77
N ALA A 293 -17.92 -7.65 9.18
CA ALA A 293 -17.68 -6.30 8.69
C ALA A 293 -17.35 -5.29 9.81
N LEU A 294 -17.93 -5.47 11.01
CA LEU A 294 -17.59 -4.71 12.21
C LEU A 294 -16.18 -5.03 12.74
N GLN A 295 -15.65 -6.21 12.47
CA GLN A 295 -14.30 -6.60 12.87
C GLN A 295 -13.25 -6.19 11.84
N SER A 296 -13.55 -6.36 10.55
CA SER A 296 -12.60 -6.08 9.46
C SER A 296 -12.39 -4.59 9.25
N GLN A 297 -13.40 -3.76 9.52
CA GLN A 297 -13.42 -2.30 9.28
C GLN A 297 -13.06 -1.90 7.84
N LYS A 298 -13.12 -2.86 6.90
CA LYS A 298 -12.79 -2.69 5.48
C LYS A 298 -13.71 -3.52 4.60
N ARG A 299 -14.02 -2.98 3.43
CA ARG A 299 -14.75 -3.62 2.33
C ARG A 299 -13.86 -3.55 1.08
N SER A 300 -12.98 -4.52 0.93
CA SER A 300 -12.29 -4.79 -0.32
C SER A 300 -13.09 -5.81 -1.12
N LYS A 301 -13.30 -5.58 -2.42
CA LYS A 301 -13.86 -6.63 -3.29
C LYS A 301 -12.86 -7.79 -3.36
N PRO A 302 -13.31 -9.06 -3.39
CA PRO A 302 -12.41 -10.16 -3.64
C PRO A 302 -11.77 -9.99 -5.02
N MET A 303 -10.47 -10.26 -5.10
CA MET A 303 -9.71 -10.15 -6.35
C MET A 303 -9.89 -11.43 -7.15
N ALA A 304 -10.24 -11.30 -8.43
CA ALA A 304 -10.25 -12.44 -9.34
C ALA A 304 -8.85 -13.04 -9.48
N ARG A 305 -8.78 -14.37 -9.54
CA ARG A 305 -7.52 -15.07 -9.83
C ARG A 305 -7.29 -15.14 -11.32
N CYS A 306 -6.02 -15.18 -11.73
CA CYS A 306 -5.68 -15.38 -13.13
C CYS A 306 -6.07 -16.81 -13.54
N SER A 307 -6.88 -16.95 -14.59
CA SER A 307 -7.32 -18.26 -15.11
C SER A 307 -6.37 -18.84 -16.16
N ALA A 308 -5.47 -18.02 -16.71
CA ALA A 308 -4.52 -18.47 -17.71
C ALA A 308 -3.43 -19.32 -17.05
N VAL A 309 -3.29 -20.58 -17.48
CA VAL A 309 -2.09 -21.38 -17.21
C VAL A 309 -0.89 -20.55 -17.71
N ILE A 310 0.11 -20.37 -16.85
CA ILE A 310 1.36 -19.65 -17.16
C ILE A 310 2.19 -20.48 -18.15
N ASN A 311 1.65 -20.76 -19.34
CA ASN A 311 2.44 -21.07 -20.52
C ASN A 311 2.79 -19.72 -21.14
N SER A 312 3.76 -19.07 -20.50
CA SER A 312 4.25 -17.74 -20.82
C SER A 312 4.85 -17.71 -22.23
N SER A 313 4.05 -17.36 -23.25
CA SER A 313 4.62 -16.58 -24.33
C SER A 313 4.96 -15.21 -23.73
N THR A 314 6.25 -14.94 -23.55
CA THR A 314 6.76 -13.70 -22.96
C THR A 314 6.34 -12.44 -23.73
N GLY A 315 5.81 -12.59 -24.94
CA GLY A 315 5.46 -11.52 -25.86
C GLY A 315 4.00 -11.09 -25.96
N PHE A 316 3.02 -11.68 -25.25
CA PHE A 316 1.60 -11.26 -25.38
C PHE A 316 0.88 -11.04 -24.03
N SER A 317 0.16 -9.92 -23.91
CA SER A 317 -0.69 -9.59 -22.76
C SER A 317 -2.14 -9.30 -23.17
N HIS A 318 -3.11 -9.68 -22.34
CA HIS A 318 -4.51 -9.25 -22.57
C HIS A 318 -4.68 -7.78 -22.20
N VAL A 319 -4.09 -7.36 -21.09
CA VAL A 319 -4.00 -5.96 -20.70
C VAL A 319 -2.56 -5.61 -20.36
N LEU A 320 -1.98 -4.69 -21.13
CA LEU A 320 -0.68 -4.11 -20.86
C LEU A 320 -0.84 -2.72 -20.23
N ILE A 321 -0.23 -2.50 -19.08
CA ILE A 321 -0.24 -1.22 -18.36
C ILE A 321 1.20 -0.68 -18.36
N ILE A 322 1.40 0.51 -18.92
CA ILE A 322 2.70 1.19 -18.93
C ILE A 322 2.67 2.31 -17.88
N GLY A 323 3.40 2.10 -16.78
CA GLY A 323 3.45 2.99 -15.62
C GLY A 323 2.73 2.39 -14.41
N SER A 324 3.44 2.30 -13.29
CA SER A 324 2.95 1.77 -12.01
C SER A 324 2.55 2.85 -11.02
N GLY A 325 2.27 4.07 -11.50
CA GLY A 325 1.72 5.14 -10.66
C GLY A 325 0.26 4.87 -10.26
N PRO A 326 -0.39 5.83 -9.58
CA PRO A 326 -1.72 5.63 -8.99
C PRO A 326 -2.79 5.22 -10.01
N ALA A 327 -2.72 5.78 -11.21
CA ALA A 327 -3.63 5.42 -12.30
C ALA A 327 -3.45 3.96 -12.74
N GLY A 328 -2.20 3.54 -12.99
CA GLY A 328 -1.89 2.17 -13.43
C GLY A 328 -2.26 1.15 -12.36
N LEU A 329 -1.96 1.48 -11.11
CA LEU A 329 -2.31 0.67 -9.93
C LEU A 329 -3.81 0.43 -9.83
N VAL A 330 -4.59 1.51 -9.80
CA VAL A 330 -6.06 1.42 -9.69
C VAL A 330 -6.67 0.76 -10.92
N CYS A 331 -6.09 0.93 -12.10
CA CYS A 331 -6.55 0.22 -13.30
C CYS A 331 -6.41 -1.30 -13.12
N ALA A 332 -5.22 -1.78 -12.74
CA ALA A 332 -4.98 -3.21 -12.53
C ALA A 332 -5.85 -3.78 -11.40
N GLU A 333 -5.96 -3.03 -10.31
CA GLU A 333 -6.79 -3.42 -9.17
C GLU A 333 -8.27 -3.51 -9.57
N THR A 334 -8.81 -2.48 -10.23
CA THR A 334 -10.21 -2.44 -10.67
C THR A 334 -10.52 -3.60 -11.61
N LEU A 335 -9.62 -3.94 -12.55
CA LEU A 335 -9.81 -5.11 -13.42
C LEU A 335 -10.03 -6.39 -12.62
N ARG A 336 -9.16 -6.67 -11.65
CA ARG A 336 -9.25 -7.86 -10.80
C ARG A 336 -10.48 -7.83 -9.88
N GLN A 337 -10.80 -6.68 -9.28
CA GLN A 337 -11.97 -6.51 -8.41
C GLN A 337 -13.31 -6.68 -9.16
N GLU A 338 -13.33 -6.43 -10.46
CA GLU A 338 -14.52 -6.54 -11.30
C GLU A 338 -14.59 -7.88 -12.07
N GLY A 339 -13.72 -8.85 -11.73
CA GLY A 339 -13.82 -10.22 -12.24
C GLY A 339 -12.96 -10.52 -13.47
N PHE A 340 -12.04 -9.64 -13.87
CA PHE A 340 -11.15 -9.89 -15.00
C PHE A 340 -10.13 -10.98 -14.65
N THR A 341 -10.15 -12.10 -15.38
CA THR A 341 -9.32 -13.30 -15.09
C THR A 341 -8.14 -13.48 -16.04
N ASP A 342 -8.06 -12.72 -17.14
CA ASP A 342 -6.98 -12.86 -18.11
C ASP A 342 -5.66 -12.23 -17.62
N ARG A 343 -4.56 -12.48 -18.35
CA ARG A 343 -3.22 -11.97 -18.04
C ARG A 343 -3.18 -10.44 -18.08
N ILE A 344 -2.74 -9.84 -16.97
CA ILE A 344 -2.43 -8.41 -16.84
C ILE A 344 -0.92 -8.29 -16.60
N VAL A 345 -0.26 -7.47 -17.42
CA VAL A 345 1.16 -7.13 -17.25
C VAL A 345 1.26 -5.64 -17.01
N MET A 346 1.91 -5.26 -15.91
CA MET A 346 2.25 -3.89 -15.57
C MET A 346 3.75 -3.69 -15.69
N CYS A 347 4.16 -2.72 -16.50
CA CYS A 347 5.56 -2.37 -16.71
C CYS A 347 5.87 -1.03 -16.04
N THR A 348 7.02 -0.93 -15.39
CA THR A 348 7.49 0.31 -14.76
C THR A 348 8.99 0.50 -14.98
N MET A 349 9.43 1.76 -15.08
CA MET A 349 10.85 2.13 -15.09
C MET A 349 11.47 2.06 -13.70
N ASP A 350 10.63 2.11 -12.65
CA ASP A 350 11.11 2.08 -11.28
C ASP A 350 11.71 0.71 -10.95
N ARG A 351 12.84 0.72 -10.23
CA ARG A 351 13.45 -0.49 -9.67
C ARG A 351 12.61 -1.08 -8.53
N HIS A 352 11.94 -0.20 -7.80
CA HIS A 352 11.09 -0.58 -6.68
C HIS A 352 9.67 -0.87 -7.17
N PRO A 353 8.96 -1.84 -6.56
CA PRO A 353 7.51 -1.93 -6.72
C PRO A 353 6.83 -0.60 -6.35
N PRO A 354 5.60 -0.32 -6.87
CA PRO A 354 4.88 0.91 -6.58
C PRO A 354 4.91 1.29 -5.09
N TYR A 355 5.39 2.50 -4.77
CA TYR A 355 5.46 3.03 -3.41
C TYR A 355 4.20 3.82 -3.04
N ASP A 356 3.78 3.66 -1.78
CA ASP A 356 2.46 4.00 -1.17
C ASP A 356 1.25 3.20 -1.72
N ARG A 357 1.28 1.86 -1.67
CA ARG A 357 0.81 1.08 -0.51
C ARG A 357 0.87 -0.44 -0.65
N PRO A 358 1.09 -1.14 0.47
CA PRO A 358 1.64 -2.49 0.53
C PRO A 358 0.56 -3.56 0.40
N LYS A 359 0.42 -4.15 -0.81
CA LYS A 359 -0.29 -5.43 -1.03
C LYS A 359 -0.12 -6.02 -2.44
N LEU A 360 0.25 -5.22 -3.45
CA LEU A 360 0.06 -5.64 -4.85
C LEU A 360 1.05 -6.64 -5.42
N SER A 361 2.22 -6.85 -4.79
CA SER A 361 3.22 -7.78 -5.34
C SER A 361 3.10 -9.23 -4.84
N LYS A 362 2.17 -9.54 -3.93
CA LYS A 362 2.10 -10.90 -3.35
C LYS A 362 0.76 -11.61 -3.42
N ASP A 363 -0.35 -10.93 -3.74
CA ASP A 363 -1.70 -11.53 -3.56
C ASP A 363 -2.71 -11.39 -4.71
N HIS A 364 -2.36 -10.80 -5.86
CA HIS A 364 -3.38 -10.35 -6.84
C HIS A 364 -3.20 -10.81 -8.29
N ASP A 365 -2.28 -11.76 -8.55
CA ASP A 365 -2.02 -12.34 -9.88
C ASP A 365 -1.87 -11.28 -11.00
N ILE A 366 -1.15 -10.20 -10.70
CA ILE A 366 -0.74 -9.16 -11.66
C ILE A 366 0.77 -9.32 -11.89
N GLU A 367 1.19 -9.48 -13.14
CA GLU A 367 2.60 -9.58 -13.49
C GLU A 367 3.22 -8.17 -13.49
N LEU A 368 4.29 -7.98 -12.72
CA LEU A 368 5.01 -6.71 -12.62
C LEU A 368 6.40 -6.86 -13.24
N LEU A 369 6.67 -6.06 -14.27
CA LEU A 369 7.99 -5.95 -14.89
C LEU A 369 8.60 -4.59 -14.49
N THR A 370 9.60 -4.62 -13.63
CA THR A 370 10.38 -3.44 -13.22
C THR A 370 11.49 -3.14 -14.23
N GLU A 371 12.03 -1.92 -14.17
CA GLU A 371 13.12 -1.45 -15.05
C GLU A 371 12.80 -1.65 -16.55
N LYS A 372 11.53 -1.45 -16.92
CA LYS A 372 11.03 -1.50 -18.31
C LYS A 372 10.64 -0.10 -18.79
N GLU A 373 11.53 0.54 -19.54
CA GLU A 373 11.25 1.78 -20.25
C GLU A 373 10.62 1.49 -21.62
N ALA A 374 9.40 1.99 -21.85
CA ALA A 374 8.75 1.89 -23.16
C ALA A 374 9.32 2.95 -24.11
N VAL A 375 9.86 2.52 -25.25
CA VAL A 375 10.52 3.40 -26.23
C VAL A 375 9.72 3.58 -27.53
N ALA A 376 8.77 2.69 -27.82
CA ALA A 376 7.86 2.83 -28.95
C ALA A 376 6.53 2.10 -28.71
N ILE A 377 5.46 2.62 -29.32
CA ILE A 377 4.15 1.95 -29.41
C ILE A 377 3.72 1.92 -30.86
N ASP A 378 3.36 0.73 -31.34
CA ASP A 378 2.72 0.51 -32.62
C ASP A 378 1.27 0.09 -32.40
N VAL A 379 0.34 0.99 -32.71
CA VAL A 379 -1.11 0.75 -32.56
C VAL A 379 -1.69 -0.14 -33.66
N LYS A 380 -1.01 -0.28 -34.80
CA LYS A 380 -1.45 -1.15 -35.91
C LYS A 380 -1.18 -2.60 -35.60
N THR A 381 0.04 -2.90 -35.14
CA THR A 381 0.42 -4.25 -34.69
C THR A 381 0.07 -4.52 -33.23
N ARG A 382 -0.47 -3.52 -32.52
CA ARG A 382 -0.83 -3.58 -31.10
C ARG A 382 0.33 -4.09 -30.23
N SER A 383 1.49 -3.44 -30.35
CA SER A 383 2.68 -3.82 -29.59
C SER A 383 3.41 -2.62 -28.99
N VAL A 384 4.10 -2.88 -27.88
CA VAL A 384 5.00 -1.94 -27.20
C VAL A 384 6.41 -2.52 -27.26
N THR A 385 7.38 -1.67 -27.62
CA THR A 385 8.80 -2.00 -27.58
C THR A 385 9.44 -1.31 -26.40
N PHE A 386 10.23 -2.05 -25.64
CA PHE A 386 10.98 -1.58 -24.49
C PHE A 386 12.46 -1.35 -24.83
N GLU A 387 13.16 -0.57 -24.01
CA GLU A 387 14.57 -0.20 -24.22
C GLU A 387 15.50 -1.42 -24.32
N ASP A 388 15.22 -2.47 -23.55
CA ASP A 388 15.98 -3.73 -23.55
C ASP A 388 15.72 -4.62 -24.79
N GLY A 389 14.92 -4.12 -25.75
CA GLY A 389 14.56 -4.84 -26.97
C GLY A 389 13.36 -5.79 -26.80
N LEU A 390 12.81 -5.94 -25.60
CA LEU A 390 11.58 -6.71 -25.40
C LEU A 390 10.45 -6.07 -26.19
N ARG A 391 9.71 -6.90 -26.93
CA ARG A 391 8.47 -6.49 -27.59
C ARG A 391 7.31 -7.24 -26.97
N MET A 392 6.26 -6.51 -26.58
CA MET A 392 5.06 -7.08 -25.99
C MET A 392 3.82 -6.62 -26.76
N GLU A 393 3.11 -7.58 -27.34
CA GLU A 393 1.80 -7.43 -27.93
C GLU A 393 0.71 -7.31 -26.87
N TYR A 394 -0.36 -6.60 -27.18
CA TYR A 394 -1.47 -6.36 -26.27
C TYR A 394 -2.83 -6.47 -26.95
N ARG A 395 -3.85 -6.92 -26.20
CA ARG A 395 -5.26 -6.76 -26.61
C ARG A 395 -5.82 -5.39 -26.22
N LYS A 396 -5.50 -4.94 -25.01
CA LYS A 396 -5.80 -3.59 -24.49
C LYS A 396 -4.54 -2.98 -23.87
N LEU A 397 -4.38 -1.68 -24.03
CA LEU A 397 -3.24 -0.92 -23.52
C LEU A 397 -3.72 0.23 -22.64
N PHE A 398 -3.10 0.39 -21.47
CA PHE A 398 -3.27 1.57 -20.62
C PHE A 398 -1.93 2.33 -20.48
N ILE A 399 -1.91 3.58 -20.92
CA ILE A 399 -0.74 4.46 -20.79
C ILE A 399 -0.92 5.33 -19.54
N ALA A 400 -0.14 5.04 -18.50
CA ALA A 400 -0.17 5.70 -17.20
C ALA A 400 1.23 6.18 -16.77
N THR A 401 2.02 6.68 -17.74
CA THR A 401 3.43 7.08 -17.55
C THR A 401 3.60 8.37 -16.75
N GLY A 402 2.51 9.06 -16.43
CA GLY A 402 2.53 10.29 -15.64
C GLY A 402 3.35 11.40 -16.28
N SER A 403 4.13 12.10 -15.46
CA SER A 403 4.96 13.22 -15.88
C SER A 403 6.41 13.03 -15.48
N LYS A 404 7.31 13.71 -16.20
CA LYS A 404 8.73 13.83 -15.88
C LYS A 404 9.09 15.28 -15.55
N PRO A 405 10.11 15.54 -14.72
CA PRO A 405 10.58 16.90 -14.49
C PRO A 405 10.93 17.62 -15.79
N LYS A 406 10.71 18.93 -15.83
CA LYS A 406 11.17 19.74 -16.97
C LYS A 406 12.69 19.62 -17.12
N PRO A 407 13.21 19.35 -18.34
CA PRO A 407 14.64 19.30 -18.57
C PRO A 407 15.34 20.59 -18.14
N MET A 408 16.50 20.46 -17.49
CA MET A 408 17.32 21.61 -17.10
C MET A 408 17.98 22.22 -18.33
N THR A 409 17.72 23.51 -18.56
CA THR A 409 18.32 24.30 -19.66
C THR A 409 19.41 25.25 -19.16
N TYR A 410 19.76 25.20 -17.87
CA TYR A 410 20.74 26.09 -17.24
C TYR A 410 22.18 25.67 -17.56
N LYS A 411 23.10 26.63 -17.57
CA LYS A 411 24.55 26.33 -17.60
C LYS A 411 24.95 25.65 -16.29
N GLY A 412 25.89 24.71 -16.37
CA GLY A 412 26.34 23.95 -15.19
C GLY A 412 25.35 22.90 -14.68
N LYS A 413 24.41 22.44 -15.52
CA LYS A 413 23.43 21.39 -15.18
C LYS A 413 24.08 20.05 -14.75
N ASP A 414 25.33 19.81 -15.14
CA ASP A 414 26.07 18.57 -14.84
C ASP A 414 26.82 18.65 -13.49
N VAL A 415 26.73 19.78 -12.79
CA VAL A 415 27.29 19.94 -11.45
C VAL A 415 26.57 19.03 -10.46
N ARG A 416 27.32 18.33 -9.60
CA ARG A 416 26.73 17.44 -8.59
C ARG A 416 26.04 18.23 -7.48
N ASN A 417 25.16 17.55 -6.73
CA ASN A 417 24.29 18.10 -5.69
C ASN A 417 23.13 18.95 -6.22
N VAL A 418 22.75 18.76 -7.48
CA VAL A 418 21.54 19.31 -8.08
C VAL A 418 20.56 18.16 -8.29
N PHE A 419 19.38 18.25 -7.69
CA PHE A 419 18.41 17.15 -7.63
C PHE A 419 17.05 17.55 -8.18
N HIS A 420 16.34 16.58 -8.75
CA HIS A 420 14.89 16.56 -8.75
C HIS A 420 14.44 15.64 -7.61
N LEU A 421 13.35 15.96 -6.92
CA LEU A 421 12.79 15.04 -5.92
C LEU A 421 11.83 14.06 -6.62
N ARG A 422 12.29 12.83 -6.92
CA ARG A 422 11.43 11.80 -7.54
C ARG A 422 11.46 10.47 -6.82
N THR A 423 12.60 10.08 -6.28
CA THR A 423 12.82 8.80 -5.62
C THR A 423 13.10 8.97 -4.12
N PRO A 424 12.90 7.93 -3.29
CA PRO A 424 13.35 7.93 -1.91
C PRO A 424 14.85 8.23 -1.76
N GLU A 425 15.66 7.77 -2.71
CA GLU A 425 17.10 8.01 -2.77
C GLU A 425 17.43 9.49 -2.97
N ASP A 426 16.65 10.20 -3.81
CA ASP A 426 16.75 11.65 -3.96
C ASP A 426 16.43 12.35 -2.63
N ALA A 427 15.32 11.97 -1.98
CA ALA A 427 14.89 12.56 -0.71
C ALA A 427 15.97 12.42 0.38
N ASN A 428 16.52 11.22 0.52
CA ASN A 428 17.58 10.92 1.48
C ASN A 428 18.87 11.69 1.18
N SER A 429 19.22 11.84 -0.11
CA SER A 429 20.41 12.59 -0.52
C SER A 429 20.25 14.09 -0.28
N ILE A 430 19.09 14.66 -0.61
CA ILE A 430 18.74 16.06 -0.34
C ILE A 430 18.81 16.33 1.16
N ALA A 431 18.14 15.52 1.99
CA ALA A 431 18.11 15.71 3.43
C ALA A 431 19.51 15.65 4.06
N ARG A 432 20.35 14.68 3.64
CA ARG A 432 21.73 14.54 4.13
C ARG A 432 22.61 15.73 3.74
N LEU A 433 22.55 16.16 2.48
CA LEU A 433 23.42 17.23 1.96
C LEU A 433 22.99 18.62 2.42
N ALA A 434 21.69 18.82 2.68
CA ALA A 434 21.16 20.09 3.16
C ALA A 434 21.46 20.36 4.64
N ASN A 435 21.72 19.33 5.45
CA ASN A 435 21.87 19.45 6.89
C ASN A 435 22.99 20.45 7.27
N ASN A 436 22.63 21.52 7.98
CA ASN A 436 23.52 22.65 8.33
C ASN A 436 24.24 23.30 7.11
N LYS A 437 23.65 23.24 5.92
CA LYS A 437 24.18 23.80 4.66
C LYS A 437 23.21 24.78 3.99
N ASN A 438 23.64 25.42 2.91
CA ASN A 438 22.80 26.33 2.14
C ASN A 438 22.04 25.55 1.06
N ALA A 439 20.72 25.53 1.17
CA ALA A 439 19.83 24.91 0.19
C ALA A 439 19.19 25.97 -0.72
N VAL A 440 19.24 25.73 -2.02
CA VAL A 440 18.52 26.53 -3.03
C VAL A 440 17.44 25.68 -3.68
N ILE A 441 16.22 26.20 -3.75
CA ILE A 441 15.10 25.59 -4.44
C ILE A 441 14.76 26.45 -5.65
N VAL A 442 14.68 25.83 -6.82
CA VAL A 442 14.32 26.48 -8.07
C VAL A 442 12.88 26.10 -8.43
N GLY A 443 11.97 27.05 -8.32
CA GLY A 443 10.55 26.89 -8.61
C GLY A 443 9.68 26.90 -7.36
N THR A 444 8.51 27.51 -7.51
CA THR A 444 7.50 27.72 -6.45
C THR A 444 6.28 26.80 -6.62
N SER A 445 6.51 25.58 -7.12
CA SER A 445 5.50 24.52 -7.17
C SER A 445 5.28 23.89 -5.79
N PHE A 446 4.24 23.06 -5.63
CA PHE A 446 3.97 22.37 -4.36
C PHE A 446 5.17 21.55 -3.91
N VAL A 447 5.77 20.76 -4.80
CA VAL A 447 6.99 19.98 -4.50
C VAL A 447 8.14 20.88 -4.04
N GLY A 448 8.40 21.99 -4.75
CA GLY A 448 9.48 22.91 -4.38
C GLY A 448 9.26 23.53 -2.99
N MET A 449 8.02 23.95 -2.70
CA MET A 449 7.65 24.57 -1.44
C MET A 449 7.60 23.58 -0.27
N GLU A 450 7.18 22.33 -0.50
CA GLU A 450 7.25 21.25 0.50
C GLU A 450 8.69 20.90 0.85
N VAL A 451 9.58 20.83 -0.15
CA VAL A 451 11.02 20.65 0.10
C VAL A 451 11.59 21.83 0.87
N ALA A 452 11.27 23.07 0.48
CA ALA A 452 11.73 24.25 1.20
C ALA A 452 11.27 24.23 2.67
N ALA A 453 10.01 23.87 2.92
CA ALA A 453 9.48 23.70 4.27
C ALA A 453 10.23 22.60 5.04
N ALA A 454 10.39 21.41 4.47
CA ALA A 454 11.05 20.27 5.12
C ALA A 454 12.52 20.54 5.47
N LEU A 455 13.18 21.43 4.72
CA LEU A 455 14.56 21.83 4.95
C LEU A 455 14.71 23.03 5.88
N THR A 456 13.64 23.77 6.19
CA THR A 456 13.71 25.02 6.97
C THR A 456 14.33 24.82 8.36
N ASP A 457 14.06 23.69 9.01
CA ASP A 457 14.60 23.39 10.36
C ASP A 457 15.91 22.61 10.33
N LYS A 458 16.37 22.15 9.16
CA LYS A 458 17.55 21.28 9.01
C LYS A 458 18.72 21.97 8.31
N ALA A 459 18.43 22.87 7.37
CA ALA A 459 19.43 23.60 6.61
C ALA A 459 19.89 24.85 7.36
N HIS A 460 21.12 25.29 7.09
CA HIS A 460 21.62 26.58 7.60
C HIS A 460 20.84 27.75 6.97
N SER A 461 20.53 27.64 5.69
CA SER A 461 19.64 28.58 5.02
C SER A 461 18.88 27.92 3.86
N VAL A 462 17.67 28.40 3.61
CA VAL A 462 16.82 27.97 2.50
C VAL A 462 16.48 29.19 1.64
N SER A 463 16.79 29.12 0.35
CA SER A 463 16.46 30.15 -0.64
C SER A 463 15.56 29.56 -1.73
N VAL A 464 14.45 30.23 -2.05
CA VAL A 464 13.53 29.80 -3.11
C VAL A 464 13.55 30.82 -4.23
N ILE A 465 13.70 30.36 -5.47
CA ILE A 465 13.70 31.19 -6.68
C ILE A 465 12.39 30.93 -7.43
N GLY A 466 11.67 32.00 -7.77
CA GLY A 466 10.40 31.91 -8.48
C GLY A 466 10.32 32.92 -9.62
N VAL A 467 9.74 32.49 -10.74
CA VAL A 467 9.52 33.34 -11.91
C VAL A 467 8.31 34.26 -11.77
N GLU A 468 7.36 33.88 -10.92
CA GLU A 468 6.17 34.68 -10.61
C GLU A 468 6.47 35.68 -9.49
N SER A 469 5.53 36.60 -9.22
CA SER A 469 5.66 37.58 -8.14
C SER A 469 5.48 36.98 -6.74
N VAL A 470 4.72 35.88 -6.64
CA VAL A 470 4.50 35.12 -5.40
C VAL A 470 4.38 33.62 -5.70
N PRO A 471 4.65 32.73 -4.72
CA PRO A 471 4.35 31.31 -4.85
C PRO A 471 2.88 31.06 -5.15
N PHE A 472 2.61 30.03 -5.93
CA PHE A 472 1.26 29.57 -6.26
C PHE A 472 0.34 30.62 -6.89
N LYS A 473 0.85 31.69 -7.53
CA LYS A 473 0.00 32.79 -8.01
C LYS A 473 -1.16 32.29 -8.88
N GLN A 474 -0.88 31.35 -9.79
CA GLN A 474 -1.90 30.76 -10.67
C GLN A 474 -2.89 29.84 -9.94
N ALA A 475 -2.44 29.13 -8.89
CA ALA A 475 -3.25 28.12 -8.22
C ALA A 475 -4.05 28.69 -7.04
N LEU A 476 -3.46 29.61 -6.27
CA LEU A 476 -3.98 30.13 -5.02
C LEU A 476 -4.17 31.66 -5.00
N GLY A 477 -3.74 32.35 -6.06
CA GLY A 477 -3.87 33.81 -6.15
C GLY A 477 -2.84 34.58 -5.34
N GLU A 478 -2.84 35.90 -5.55
CA GLU A 478 -1.79 36.77 -5.03
C GLU A 478 -1.85 36.96 -3.51
N LYS A 479 -3.05 37.08 -2.93
CA LYS A 479 -3.25 37.26 -1.48
C LYS A 479 -2.67 36.10 -0.68
N VAL A 480 -3.00 34.86 -1.07
CA VAL A 480 -2.52 33.63 -0.41
C VAL A 480 -1.01 33.45 -0.61
N GLY A 481 -0.51 33.69 -1.83
CA GLY A 481 0.93 33.60 -2.11
C GLY A 481 1.77 34.56 -1.26
N LYS A 482 1.31 35.81 -1.07
CA LYS A 482 1.97 36.79 -0.18
C LYS A 482 1.98 36.33 1.28
N ALA A 483 0.85 35.81 1.76
CA ALA A 483 0.73 35.30 3.13
C ALA A 483 1.71 34.15 3.39
N ILE A 484 1.79 33.18 2.46
CA ILE A 484 2.73 32.06 2.55
C ILE A 484 4.17 32.56 2.59
N MET A 485 4.56 33.52 1.76
CA MET A 485 5.93 34.09 1.77
C MET A 485 6.28 34.76 3.10
N LYS A 486 5.35 35.50 3.70
CA LYS A 486 5.56 36.26 4.94
C LYS A 486 5.71 35.35 6.16
N ALA A 487 5.01 34.22 6.18
CA ALA A 487 4.86 33.37 7.35
C ALA A 487 6.00 32.35 7.57
N ASN A 488 7.14 32.47 6.89
CA ASN A 488 8.24 31.49 7.01
C ASN A 488 9.64 32.15 6.97
N ARG A 489 10.67 31.35 7.26
CA ARG A 489 12.08 31.80 7.33
C ARG A 489 12.85 31.68 6.01
N VAL A 490 12.17 31.31 4.92
CA VAL A 490 12.77 31.11 3.60
C VAL A 490 13.06 32.46 2.93
N LYS A 491 14.21 32.55 2.26
CA LYS A 491 14.58 33.72 1.47
C LYS A 491 14.03 33.58 0.06
N PHE A 492 13.03 34.38 -0.30
CA PHE A 492 12.44 34.35 -1.63
C PHE A 492 13.14 35.31 -2.60
N TYR A 493 13.42 34.79 -3.80
CA TYR A 493 13.96 35.50 -4.95
C TYR A 493 12.93 35.40 -6.08
N MET A 494 11.88 36.22 -5.99
CA MET A 494 10.76 36.25 -6.93
C MET A 494 11.08 37.07 -8.18
N LEU A 495 10.29 36.89 -9.25
CA LEU A 495 10.54 37.49 -10.57
C LEU A 495 11.98 37.28 -11.05
N ASN A 496 12.55 36.12 -10.75
CA ASN A 496 13.93 35.77 -11.06
C ASN A 496 14.01 34.35 -11.63
N GLU A 497 15.08 34.10 -12.37
CA GLU A 497 15.40 32.80 -12.95
C GLU A 497 16.87 32.47 -12.71
N VAL A 498 17.19 31.18 -12.70
CA VAL A 498 18.58 30.71 -12.71
C VAL A 498 19.19 30.97 -14.08
N SER A 499 20.40 31.52 -14.08
CA SER A 499 21.24 31.65 -15.27
C SER A 499 22.26 30.52 -15.34
N GLU A 500 22.94 30.25 -14.23
CA GLU A 500 24.07 29.31 -14.17
C GLU A 500 24.21 28.70 -12.78
N MET A 501 24.67 27.44 -12.75
CA MET A 501 25.09 26.75 -11.55
C MET A 501 26.61 26.56 -11.58
N ILE A 502 27.31 27.07 -10.58
CA ILE A 502 28.77 27.04 -10.51
C ILE A 502 29.18 26.01 -9.46
N GLY A 503 30.06 25.11 -9.88
CA GLY A 503 30.62 24.09 -9.01
C GLY A 503 32.13 24.26 -8.80
N HIS A 504 32.60 23.86 -7.62
CA HIS A 504 34.02 23.71 -7.31
C HIS A 504 34.33 22.22 -7.10
N HIS A 505 35.39 21.69 -7.75
CA HIS A 505 35.64 20.25 -7.84
C HIS A 505 34.41 19.41 -8.27
N GLY A 506 33.60 19.99 -9.17
CA GLY A 506 32.38 19.37 -9.70
C GLY A 506 31.22 19.26 -8.69
N GLN A 507 31.27 19.94 -7.55
CA GLN A 507 30.17 20.03 -6.58
C GLN A 507 29.60 21.44 -6.54
N LEU A 508 28.29 21.56 -6.41
CA LEU A 508 27.61 22.85 -6.35
C LEU A 508 28.17 23.73 -5.23
N LYS A 509 28.43 24.99 -5.58
CA LYS A 509 28.77 26.04 -4.61
C LYS A 509 27.95 27.30 -4.77
N GLU A 510 27.55 27.64 -6.00
CA GLU A 510 26.83 28.87 -6.26
C GLU A 510 25.74 28.68 -7.31
N VAL A 511 24.65 29.42 -7.13
CA VAL A 511 23.57 29.57 -8.12
C VAL A 511 23.50 31.04 -8.50
N VAL A 512 23.74 31.32 -9.78
CA VAL A 512 23.72 32.67 -10.35
C VAL A 512 22.35 32.93 -10.95
N LEU A 513 21.72 34.01 -10.54
CA LEU A 513 20.43 34.45 -11.08
C LEU A 513 20.62 35.32 -12.33
N LYS A 514 19.60 35.39 -13.20
CA LYS A 514 19.59 36.31 -14.34
C LYS A 514 19.72 37.79 -13.95
N SER A 515 19.37 38.15 -12.71
CA SER A 515 19.62 39.50 -12.17
C SER A 515 21.09 39.80 -11.85
N GLY A 516 21.98 38.81 -11.98
CA GLY A 516 23.40 38.92 -11.60
C GLY A 516 23.67 38.60 -10.12
N LYS A 517 22.63 38.40 -9.30
CA LYS A 517 22.81 38.00 -7.90
C LYS A 517 23.33 36.56 -7.81
N VAL A 518 24.31 36.35 -6.94
CA VAL A 518 24.92 35.04 -6.68
C VAL A 518 24.48 34.54 -5.31
N LEU A 519 23.94 33.32 -5.27
CA LEU A 519 23.53 32.65 -4.03
C LEU A 519 24.48 31.51 -3.72
N ARG A 520 24.97 31.42 -2.49
CA ARG A 520 25.70 30.22 -2.04
C ARG A 520 24.73 29.04 -1.91
N ALA A 521 25.13 27.90 -2.46
CA ALA A 521 24.32 26.69 -2.51
C ALA A 521 25.22 25.47 -2.42
N ASP A 522 25.01 24.63 -1.41
CA ASP A 522 25.66 23.32 -1.31
C ASP A 522 24.79 22.21 -1.90
N VAL A 523 23.47 22.45 -1.93
CA VAL A 523 22.46 21.59 -2.55
C VAL A 523 21.42 22.44 -3.27
N CYS A 524 21.00 22.00 -4.45
CA CYS A 524 19.95 22.63 -5.24
C CYS A 524 18.85 21.61 -5.56
N VAL A 525 17.59 22.02 -5.41
CA VAL A 525 16.43 21.20 -5.78
C VAL A 525 15.59 21.90 -6.84
N ILE A 526 15.35 21.21 -7.95
CA ILE A 526 14.61 21.73 -9.10
C ILE A 526 13.14 21.31 -8.99
N GLY A 527 12.31 22.23 -8.52
CA GLY A 527 10.85 22.14 -8.42
C GLY A 527 10.13 23.03 -9.46
N ALA A 528 10.68 23.18 -10.67
CA ALA A 528 10.18 24.09 -11.71
C ALA A 528 8.99 23.55 -12.53
N GLY A 529 8.33 22.48 -12.05
CA GLY A 529 7.23 21.80 -12.71
C GLY A 529 7.69 20.64 -13.61
N SER A 530 6.71 20.05 -14.29
CA SER A 530 6.86 18.80 -15.04
C SER A 530 6.28 18.92 -16.46
N ILE A 531 6.55 17.91 -17.29
CA ILE A 531 5.98 17.70 -18.62
C ILE A 531 5.48 16.26 -18.73
N PRO A 532 4.46 15.97 -19.55
CA PRO A 532 3.96 14.61 -19.73
C PRO A 532 5.05 13.68 -20.27
N ALA A 533 5.08 12.44 -19.76
CA ALA A 533 6.05 11.43 -20.16
C ALA A 533 5.59 10.71 -21.45
N THR A 534 5.61 11.41 -22.58
CA THR A 534 5.04 10.97 -23.87
C THR A 534 6.04 10.92 -25.03
N GLY A 535 7.35 11.03 -24.73
CA GLY A 535 8.40 11.11 -25.76
C GLY A 535 8.39 9.95 -26.77
N PHE A 536 8.07 8.74 -26.31
CA PHE A 536 7.98 7.52 -27.11
C PHE A 536 6.73 7.42 -28.01
N LEU A 537 5.79 8.38 -27.89
CA LEU A 537 4.52 8.35 -28.64
C LEU A 537 4.56 9.13 -29.95
N LYS A 538 5.63 9.87 -30.25
CA LYS A 538 5.71 10.78 -31.42
C LYS A 538 5.35 10.11 -32.75
N GLN A 539 5.66 8.83 -32.91
CA GLN A 539 5.40 8.06 -34.14
C GLN A 539 4.30 6.99 -33.97
N SER A 540 3.62 6.97 -32.82
CA SER A 540 2.63 5.93 -32.49
C SER A 540 1.27 6.11 -33.18
N GLY A 541 0.98 7.31 -33.72
CA GLY A 541 -0.34 7.68 -34.20
C GLY A 541 -1.35 8.06 -33.10
N ILE A 542 -0.95 8.03 -31.82
CA ILE A 542 -1.78 8.51 -30.71
C ILE A 542 -1.75 10.04 -30.66
N HIS A 543 -2.93 10.66 -30.61
CA HIS A 543 -3.08 12.11 -30.65
C HIS A 543 -2.63 12.75 -29.33
N MET A 544 -1.73 13.73 -29.44
CA MET A 544 -1.28 14.57 -28.34
C MET A 544 -1.60 16.04 -28.62
N ASP A 545 -1.84 16.82 -27.58
CA ASP A 545 -1.98 18.27 -27.71
C ASP A 545 -0.62 18.95 -27.96
N SER A 546 -0.64 20.28 -28.17
CA SER A 546 0.59 21.05 -28.42
C SER A 546 1.56 21.07 -27.24
N LYS A 547 1.12 20.68 -26.04
CA LYS A 547 1.94 20.58 -24.82
C LYS A 547 2.45 19.15 -24.58
N GLY A 548 2.05 18.20 -25.43
CA GLY A 548 2.46 16.80 -25.38
C GLY A 548 1.59 15.90 -24.51
N PHE A 549 0.43 16.36 -24.03
CA PHE A 549 -0.50 15.51 -23.26
C PHE A 549 -1.29 14.60 -24.20
N ILE A 550 -1.52 13.36 -23.79
CA ILE A 550 -2.36 12.41 -24.54
C ILE A 550 -3.80 12.89 -24.49
N THR A 551 -4.44 13.03 -25.65
CA THR A 551 -5.83 13.47 -25.72
C THR A 551 -6.76 12.28 -25.53
N VAL A 552 -7.65 12.35 -24.54
CA VAL A 552 -8.64 11.29 -24.28
C VAL A 552 -10.08 11.82 -24.32
N ASN A 553 -11.03 10.91 -24.53
CA ASN A 553 -12.46 11.20 -24.37
C ASN A 553 -12.90 11.09 -22.89
N LYS A 554 -14.19 11.26 -22.59
CA LYS A 554 -14.74 11.19 -21.22
C LYS A 554 -14.60 9.82 -20.53
N MET A 555 -14.29 8.79 -21.31
CA MET A 555 -14.13 7.39 -20.89
C MET A 555 -12.65 6.98 -20.87
N MET A 556 -11.72 7.94 -20.92
CA MET A 556 -10.26 7.75 -20.89
C MET A 556 -9.71 6.97 -22.11
N GLN A 557 -10.45 6.92 -23.21
CA GLN A 557 -9.99 6.30 -24.47
C GLN A 557 -9.23 7.31 -25.32
N THR A 558 -8.15 6.85 -25.95
CA THR A 558 -7.44 7.62 -26.98
C THR A 558 -8.14 7.51 -28.34
N ASN A 559 -7.53 8.05 -29.40
CA ASN A 559 -7.99 7.87 -30.77
C ASN A 559 -7.74 6.46 -31.33
N ALA A 560 -6.87 5.65 -30.70
CA ALA A 560 -6.56 4.29 -31.14
C ALA A 560 -7.46 3.27 -30.42
N ASP A 561 -8.06 2.35 -31.19
CA ASP A 561 -8.93 1.32 -30.63
C ASP A 561 -8.19 0.43 -29.62
N GLY A 562 -8.82 0.21 -28.47
CA GLY A 562 -8.25 -0.58 -27.39
C GLY A 562 -7.13 0.10 -26.59
N VAL A 563 -6.80 1.36 -26.88
CA VAL A 563 -5.78 2.13 -26.16
C VAL A 563 -6.42 3.21 -25.29
N PHE A 564 -6.11 3.16 -24.00
CA PHE A 564 -6.56 4.06 -22.95
C PHE A 564 -5.37 4.78 -22.34
N ALA A 565 -5.60 5.93 -21.71
CA ALA A 565 -4.57 6.66 -20.97
C ALA A 565 -5.15 7.36 -19.74
N GLY A 566 -4.34 7.56 -18.70
CA GLY A 566 -4.80 8.16 -17.45
C GLY A 566 -3.68 8.64 -16.52
N GLY A 567 -4.05 9.31 -15.43
CA GLY A 567 -3.09 10.03 -14.56
C GLY A 567 -2.61 11.35 -15.18
N ASP A 568 -1.42 11.80 -14.79
CA ASP A 568 -0.90 13.13 -15.17
C ASP A 568 -0.60 13.29 -16.67
N VAL A 569 -0.50 12.19 -17.42
CA VAL A 569 -0.08 12.17 -18.83
C VAL A 569 -1.17 12.66 -19.80
N VAL A 570 -2.43 12.76 -19.34
CA VAL A 570 -3.57 13.03 -20.20
C VAL A 570 -4.09 14.46 -20.11
N ILE A 571 -4.70 14.92 -21.20
CA ILE A 571 -5.67 16.01 -21.19
C ILE A 571 -7.05 15.44 -21.51
N PHE A 572 -8.04 15.72 -20.65
CA PHE A 572 -9.35 15.10 -20.71
C PHE A 572 -10.48 16.14 -20.60
N PRO A 573 -11.66 15.89 -21.20
CA PRO A 573 -12.82 16.76 -21.04
C PRO A 573 -13.37 16.67 -19.61
N PHE A 574 -13.47 17.81 -18.92
CA PHE A 574 -13.98 17.88 -17.55
C PHE A 574 -15.42 18.42 -17.52
N PRO A 575 -16.45 17.59 -17.25
CA PRO A 575 -17.86 17.98 -17.37
C PRO A 575 -18.26 19.21 -16.54
N PRO A 576 -17.82 19.39 -15.28
CA PRO A 576 -18.14 20.59 -14.50
C PRO A 576 -17.64 21.91 -15.09
N ARG A 577 -16.78 21.86 -16.12
CA ARG A 577 -16.30 23.03 -16.88
C ARG A 577 -16.73 22.98 -18.34
N ASN A 578 -17.99 22.59 -18.60
CA ASN A 578 -18.55 22.49 -19.94
C ASN A 578 -17.70 21.62 -20.89
N ASN A 579 -17.15 20.53 -20.35
CA ASN A 579 -16.25 19.61 -21.07
C ASN A 579 -14.97 20.28 -21.62
N LYS A 580 -14.53 21.42 -21.05
CA LYS A 580 -13.21 21.99 -21.33
C LYS A 580 -12.16 20.90 -21.11
N LYS A 581 -11.24 20.76 -22.07
CA LYS A 581 -10.08 19.87 -21.93
C LYS A 581 -9.12 20.46 -20.89
N VAL A 582 -8.83 19.68 -19.86
CA VAL A 582 -7.99 20.09 -18.72
C VAL A 582 -6.99 18.98 -18.38
N ASN A 583 -5.93 19.36 -17.68
CA ASN A 583 -5.01 18.45 -17.03
C ASN A 583 -5.01 18.78 -15.54
N ILE A 584 -5.29 17.77 -14.71
CA ILE A 584 -5.41 17.92 -13.25
C ILE A 584 -4.48 16.86 -12.62
N PRO A 585 -3.21 17.20 -12.34
CA PRO A 585 -2.21 16.27 -11.82
C PRO A 585 -2.40 16.06 -10.31
N HIS A 586 -3.54 15.49 -9.95
CA HIS A 586 -3.89 15.15 -8.57
C HIS A 586 -3.93 13.63 -8.43
N TRP A 587 -3.40 13.15 -7.31
CA TRP A 587 -3.43 11.73 -6.96
C TRP A 587 -4.84 11.13 -7.08
N GLN A 588 -5.84 11.87 -6.61
CA GLN A 588 -7.26 11.58 -6.71
C GLN A 588 -7.72 11.31 -8.15
N MET A 589 -7.38 12.23 -9.05
CA MET A 589 -7.79 12.18 -10.44
C MET A 589 -7.12 11.00 -11.14
N ALA A 590 -5.87 10.69 -10.80
CA ALA A 590 -5.18 9.51 -11.32
C ALA A 590 -5.91 8.20 -10.95
N HIS A 591 -6.38 8.05 -9.71
CA HIS A 591 -7.22 6.90 -9.30
C HIS A 591 -8.49 6.81 -10.15
N VAL A 592 -9.20 7.93 -10.31
CA VAL A 592 -10.46 7.96 -11.08
C VAL A 592 -10.21 7.61 -12.55
N HIS A 593 -9.14 8.14 -13.16
CA HIS A 593 -8.76 7.80 -14.53
C HIS A 593 -8.48 6.30 -14.69
N GLY A 594 -7.72 5.70 -13.76
CA GLY A 594 -7.43 4.27 -13.76
C GLY A 594 -8.69 3.41 -13.67
N ARG A 595 -9.61 3.76 -12.75
CA ARG A 595 -10.89 3.05 -12.57
C ARG A 595 -11.77 3.14 -13.81
N VAL A 596 -11.92 4.33 -14.39
CA VAL A 596 -12.71 4.56 -15.61
C VAL A 596 -12.14 3.76 -16.77
N ALA A 597 -10.82 3.76 -16.96
CA ALA A 597 -10.16 3.01 -18.02
C ALA A 597 -10.38 1.50 -17.88
N ALA A 598 -10.19 0.94 -16.67
CA ALA A 598 -10.44 -0.47 -16.39
C ALA A 598 -11.87 -0.90 -16.73
N LEU A 599 -12.87 -0.13 -16.27
CA LEU A 599 -14.28 -0.40 -16.59
C LEU A 599 -14.54 -0.33 -18.10
N GLY A 600 -13.93 0.64 -18.80
CA GLY A 600 -13.99 0.73 -20.26
C GLY A 600 -13.36 -0.47 -20.98
N MET A 601 -12.23 -1.00 -20.50
CA MET A 601 -11.58 -2.19 -21.05
C MET A 601 -12.45 -3.44 -20.95
N MET A 602 -13.33 -3.52 -19.94
CA MET A 602 -14.31 -4.59 -19.75
C MET A 602 -15.66 -4.33 -20.43
N GLY A 603 -15.77 -3.28 -21.25
CA GLY A 603 -17.03 -2.93 -21.94
C GLY A 603 -18.09 -2.26 -21.07
N ARG A 604 -17.73 -1.80 -19.86
CA ARG A 604 -18.61 -1.12 -18.90
C ARG A 604 -18.25 0.36 -18.78
N ALA A 605 -18.17 1.05 -19.91
CA ALA A 605 -17.71 2.43 -19.97
C ALA A 605 -18.51 3.37 -19.04
N THR A 606 -17.81 4.25 -18.33
CA THR A 606 -18.40 5.24 -17.42
C THR A 606 -17.70 6.58 -17.58
N GLU A 607 -18.39 7.67 -17.25
CA GLU A 607 -17.80 9.01 -17.20
C GLU A 607 -17.24 9.32 -15.80
N ILE A 608 -16.31 10.28 -15.76
CA ILE A 608 -15.78 10.84 -14.50
C ILE A 608 -16.88 11.63 -13.80
N LYS A 609 -17.15 11.28 -12.53
CA LYS A 609 -18.08 11.98 -11.63
C LYS A 609 -17.39 12.19 -10.28
N THR A 610 -16.58 13.25 -10.19
CA THR A 610 -15.88 13.63 -8.96
C THR A 610 -15.58 15.11 -8.98
N VAL A 611 -15.47 15.70 -7.79
CA VAL A 611 -14.85 17.01 -7.60
C VAL A 611 -13.35 16.79 -7.39
N PRO A 612 -12.47 17.48 -8.13
CA PRO A 612 -11.04 17.40 -7.90
C PRO A 612 -10.70 17.86 -6.50
N TYR A 613 -9.87 17.08 -5.82
CA TYR A 613 -9.46 17.35 -4.44
C TYR A 613 -7.97 17.08 -4.26
N PHE A 614 -7.27 17.95 -3.55
CA PHE A 614 -5.88 17.71 -3.15
C PHE A 614 -5.55 18.38 -1.82
N TRP A 615 -4.45 17.94 -1.23
CA TRP A 615 -3.87 18.52 -0.03
C TRP A 615 -2.37 18.68 -0.22
N SER A 616 -1.77 19.57 0.58
CA SER A 616 -0.32 19.72 0.68
C SER A 616 0.02 20.17 2.11
N ALA A 617 1.16 19.73 2.62
CA ALA A 617 1.63 20.08 3.95
C ALA A 617 2.94 20.87 3.83
N MET A 618 2.95 22.10 4.31
CA MET A 618 4.12 22.97 4.26
C MET A 618 4.16 23.86 5.50
N PHE A 619 5.37 24.07 6.04
CA PHE A 619 5.63 24.92 7.20
C PHE A 619 4.77 24.58 8.43
N GLY A 620 4.51 23.28 8.67
CA GLY A 620 3.68 22.81 9.78
C GLY A 620 2.18 23.12 9.63
N LYS A 621 1.75 23.60 8.45
CA LYS A 621 0.36 23.86 8.09
C LYS A 621 -0.08 22.93 6.97
N THR A 622 -1.38 22.65 6.90
CA THR A 622 -1.96 21.86 5.82
C THR A 622 -2.89 22.74 5.02
N ILE A 623 -2.67 22.80 3.70
CA ILE A 623 -3.64 23.35 2.76
C ILE A 623 -4.45 22.22 2.14
N ARG A 624 -5.77 22.40 2.10
CA ARG A 624 -6.70 21.55 1.36
C ARG A 624 -7.33 22.37 0.25
N TYR A 625 -7.71 21.69 -0.83
CA TYR A 625 -8.30 22.32 -2.00
C TYR A 625 -9.34 21.42 -2.65
N ALA A 626 -10.47 22.01 -3.04
CA ALA A 626 -11.52 21.34 -3.80
C ALA A 626 -11.98 22.19 -4.98
N GLY A 627 -12.33 21.53 -6.09
CA GLY A 627 -12.85 22.16 -7.31
C GLY A 627 -11.77 22.36 -8.39
N TYR A 628 -12.04 23.23 -9.36
CA TYR A 628 -11.10 23.53 -10.44
C TYR A 628 -11.10 25.03 -10.73
N GLY A 629 -10.17 25.73 -10.07
CA GLY A 629 -10.11 27.19 -10.04
C GLY A 629 -9.42 27.85 -11.23
N ASP A 630 -8.75 27.12 -12.13
CA ASP A 630 -8.07 27.70 -13.30
C ASP A 630 -9.00 28.66 -14.08
N GLY A 631 -8.56 29.93 -14.20
CA GLY A 631 -9.34 31.02 -14.78
C GLY A 631 -10.37 31.66 -13.85
N PHE A 632 -10.18 31.61 -12.52
CA PHE A 632 -10.90 32.45 -11.56
C PHE A 632 -10.57 33.94 -11.79
N ASP A 633 -11.50 34.83 -11.44
CA ASP A 633 -11.35 36.28 -11.57
C ASP A 633 -11.28 37.02 -10.23
N ASP A 634 -11.74 36.40 -9.13
CA ASP A 634 -11.64 36.97 -7.79
C ASP A 634 -11.40 35.89 -6.72
N VAL A 635 -10.89 36.34 -5.56
CA VAL A 635 -10.62 35.50 -4.38
C VAL A 635 -11.16 36.18 -3.13
N ILE A 636 -12.19 35.57 -2.56
CA ILE A 636 -12.79 35.98 -1.30
C ILE A 636 -12.11 35.21 -0.17
N ILE A 637 -11.62 35.95 0.83
CA ILE A 637 -10.88 35.41 1.97
C ILE A 637 -11.73 35.56 3.23
N GLN A 638 -11.90 34.46 3.95
CA GLN A 638 -12.46 34.44 5.30
C GLN A 638 -11.39 33.93 6.28
N GLY A 639 -11.34 34.50 7.48
CA GLY A 639 -10.31 34.19 8.48
C GLY A 639 -9.09 35.10 8.38
N ASP A 640 -7.93 34.62 8.86
CA ASP A 640 -6.72 35.40 9.03
C ASP A 640 -5.56 34.84 8.18
N LEU A 641 -5.06 35.66 7.25
CA LEU A 641 -3.93 35.31 6.38
C LEU A 641 -2.59 35.37 7.11
N ASP A 642 -2.42 36.25 8.09
CA ASP A 642 -1.17 36.37 8.85
C ASP A 642 -0.98 35.16 9.78
N GLU A 643 -2.06 34.59 10.32
CA GLU A 643 -2.03 33.35 11.10
C GLU A 643 -2.01 32.06 10.25
N LEU A 644 -2.14 32.20 8.92
CA LEU A 644 -2.37 31.09 7.99
C LEU A 644 -3.56 30.21 8.40
N ARG A 645 -4.63 30.85 8.88
CA ARG A 645 -5.88 30.22 9.31
C ARG A 645 -7.04 30.87 8.54
N PHE A 646 -7.24 30.41 7.31
CA PHE A 646 -8.17 31.05 6.38
C PHE A 646 -8.85 30.06 5.44
N VAL A 647 -9.93 30.54 4.82
CA VAL A 647 -10.60 29.97 3.66
C VAL A 647 -10.47 30.94 2.50
N ALA A 648 -10.13 30.45 1.31
CA ALA A 648 -10.08 31.19 0.08
C ALA A 648 -11.08 30.59 -0.91
N PHE A 649 -12.15 31.30 -1.19
CA PHE A 649 -13.12 30.95 -2.23
C PHE A 649 -12.71 31.59 -3.55
N TYR A 650 -12.49 30.76 -4.57
CA TYR A 650 -12.14 31.21 -5.91
C TYR A 650 -13.40 31.32 -6.74
N THR A 651 -13.67 32.51 -7.25
CA THR A 651 -14.89 32.76 -8.02
C THR A 651 -14.58 33.02 -9.48
N ARG A 652 -15.56 32.69 -10.33
CA ARG A 652 -15.60 33.13 -11.70
C ARG A 652 -16.95 33.79 -11.93
N SER A 653 -16.94 35.09 -12.13
CA SER A 653 -18.14 35.92 -12.10
C SER A 653 -18.87 35.71 -10.76
N GLU A 654 -20.12 35.26 -10.77
CA GLU A 654 -20.94 35.09 -9.56
C GLU A 654 -20.88 33.69 -8.94
N GLU A 655 -19.99 32.79 -9.40
CA GLU A 655 -19.98 31.39 -8.97
C GLU A 655 -18.64 30.99 -8.34
N VAL A 656 -18.69 30.28 -7.22
CA VAL A 656 -17.51 29.64 -6.61
C VAL A 656 -17.15 28.40 -7.42
N VAL A 657 -15.94 28.39 -7.98
CA VAL A 657 -15.43 27.30 -8.83
C VAL A 657 -14.41 26.41 -8.14
N ALA A 658 -13.84 26.90 -7.04
CA ALA A 658 -12.95 26.16 -6.17
C ALA A 658 -12.87 26.82 -4.79
N VAL A 659 -12.36 26.07 -3.81
CA VAL A 659 -12.04 26.56 -2.48
C VAL A 659 -10.69 26.01 -2.04
N ALA A 660 -9.93 26.79 -1.30
CA ALA A 660 -8.80 26.33 -0.52
C ALA A 660 -8.99 26.70 0.95
N SER A 661 -8.48 25.91 1.87
CA SER A 661 -8.34 26.31 3.27
C SER A 661 -6.98 25.92 3.80
N MET A 662 -6.41 26.78 4.64
CA MET A 662 -5.24 26.46 5.43
C MET A 662 -5.64 26.49 6.90
N ASN A 663 -5.51 25.35 7.59
CA ASN A 663 -5.90 25.16 8.99
C ASN A 663 -7.33 25.66 9.34
N TYR A 664 -8.27 25.55 8.39
CA TYR A 664 -9.66 25.97 8.54
C TYR A 664 -10.60 24.86 8.06
N ASP A 665 -10.44 23.67 8.64
CA ASP A 665 -11.26 22.51 8.32
C ASP A 665 -12.59 22.56 9.10
N PRO A 666 -13.67 21.93 8.61
CA PRO A 666 -13.78 21.05 7.44
C PRO A 666 -14.35 21.71 6.17
N ILE A 667 -14.18 23.04 5.99
CA ILE A 667 -14.93 23.80 4.98
C ILE A 667 -14.74 23.30 3.54
N VAL A 668 -13.52 22.87 3.19
CA VAL A 668 -13.18 22.44 1.83
C VAL A 668 -13.96 21.19 1.46
N SER A 669 -14.11 20.24 2.39
CA SER A 669 -14.85 19.00 2.21
C SER A 669 -16.34 19.25 2.04
N ARG A 670 -16.91 20.17 2.83
CA ARG A 670 -18.32 20.60 2.70
C ARG A 670 -18.60 21.24 1.34
N VAL A 671 -17.68 22.11 0.87
CA VAL A 671 -17.81 22.71 -0.47
C VAL A 671 -17.69 21.65 -1.55
N ALA A 672 -16.76 20.68 -1.41
CA ALA A 672 -16.61 19.58 -2.36
C ALA A 672 -17.90 18.76 -2.48
N GLU A 673 -18.58 18.48 -1.37
CA GLU A 673 -19.87 17.79 -1.35
C GLU A 673 -20.95 18.59 -2.09
N VAL A 674 -21.07 19.89 -1.80
CA VAL A 674 -22.03 20.77 -2.48
C VAL A 674 -21.79 20.78 -3.99
N LEU A 675 -20.54 20.96 -4.42
CA LEU A 675 -20.15 20.90 -5.84
C LEU A 675 -20.43 19.52 -6.45
N GLY A 676 -20.18 18.44 -5.70
CA GLY A 676 -20.43 17.05 -6.12
C GLY A 676 -21.91 16.74 -6.32
N SER A 677 -22.79 17.38 -5.54
CA SER A 677 -24.24 17.29 -5.69
C SER A 677 -24.79 18.04 -6.91
N GLY A 678 -23.94 18.78 -7.63
CA GLY A 678 -24.33 19.62 -8.78
C GLY A 678 -24.94 20.97 -8.39
N LYS A 679 -24.91 21.33 -7.11
CA LYS A 679 -25.34 22.65 -6.63
C LYS A 679 -24.23 23.69 -6.86
N THR A 680 -24.64 24.92 -7.12
CA THR A 680 -23.74 26.07 -7.27
C THR A 680 -23.73 26.91 -6.00
N ILE A 681 -22.55 27.32 -5.54
CA ILE A 681 -22.38 28.31 -4.48
C ILE A 681 -22.17 29.67 -5.16
N LYS A 682 -22.93 30.70 -4.75
CA LYS A 682 -22.79 32.03 -5.34
C LYS A 682 -21.77 32.87 -4.57
N LYS A 683 -21.13 33.80 -5.27
CA LYS A 683 -20.15 34.74 -4.71
C LYS A 683 -20.67 35.44 -3.45
N ARG A 684 -21.86 36.04 -3.53
CA ARG A 684 -22.55 36.70 -2.41
C ARG A 684 -22.76 35.82 -1.16
N ASP A 685 -22.75 34.49 -1.30
CA ASP A 685 -23.00 33.57 -0.17
C ASP A 685 -21.73 33.36 0.68
N VAL A 686 -20.56 33.78 0.16
CA VAL A 686 -19.24 33.60 0.79
C VAL A 686 -18.50 34.92 1.03
N GLU A 687 -19.09 36.05 0.67
CA GLU A 687 -18.58 37.41 0.94
C GLU A 687 -18.60 37.80 2.42
#